data_AF-A0A3S4D4U0-F1
#
_entry.id   AF-A0A3S4D4U0-F1
#
_cell.length_a   1.000
_cell.length_b   1.000
_cell.length_c   1.000
_cell.angle_alpha   90.00
_cell.angle_beta   90.00
_cell.angle_gamma   90.00
#
_symmetry.space_group_name_H-M   'P 1'
#
loop_
_entity.id
_entity.type
_entity.pdbx_description
1 polymer ?
#
loop_
_entity_poly.entity_id
_entity_poly.type
_entity_poly.pdbx_seq_one_letter_code
_entity_poly.pdbx_strand_id
1 'polypeptide(L)'
;MASPAFPTPLPQSPRSDILEWRFPKPYHNLTLTGRSRAAWHTSFVIPQLNLLLDAGLVVNNLRPKHIFLTHGHSDHTLLTPAFVKRSDPPDIFCPAEMKDALDGFINAKTMLSEGGGIWPPESKSPYLVYESESEPEPESESEPAGGGEAQQNNAKTPPPTSTDPSATATKPPPPLHPLLRTHTTHGLHPGTTVTLRHLSPPPTYTATAFACDHTVPCLGYLFSAVTPKLQPQYRGLPGAELRRLREEEGVAITAPAAAPVLAFLGDGTAATLRDRPETVGLDRGVAVVVTECSFLWEEHRAQAERTRHTLWSDLEPVVRRWPRTVFVLVHFSLRYSDEEIRSSDLDGDQFGKPAVSLSLLEHRSGTGPESLDNVILPRRASPGRWRCTIVSWAARRLRLSRRGLLVCFKYLAPVIAAVLVLVPIFAPSYLHPPAHYRELEARCRGDAAEPGCANPSNEKVFIAISLYDRGGHLAGGPWGKALLNLIHLIGPSNAYLSIYENDSGPEAAAALEELQRQVPCNHSIVNDPHVDMRLIPNVTMPDGTQRTKRIAYLSEVRNRALRPLDRVGGEHDGIVPFDKILFLNDIAFRPVDAAHLLFSTNIGPDGRTRYLSACALDYRTMFLFYDLYAQRDADGYSNGLPFYPIFTGAGRGLSRADMRRQTDAVRVRSCWGGMVAMQARYVQHLGRELPRPDFQQIGAHVIDPARPRNVSAPVRFRHEPDLFVDACECCLFLADVAQVARRAVGAPDDGDTNTDLAESTATLVNPYVRVAYDWGVLARERVARRWERLLGVVHAVVTPLVGLPRHNPYRAVREGEPFVEEVWSSERQRWELERRVGRNGLFCLVRQFQTITPGERQGDQNWEDNDIPPGQTLDFPT
;
A
#
# COMPACT_ATOMS: atom_id res chain seq x y z
N MET A 1 25.29 -12.79 38.37
CA MET A 1 24.72 -13.75 37.40
C MET A 1 24.10 -12.93 36.28
N ALA A 2 24.21 -13.34 35.01
CA ALA A 2 23.48 -12.65 33.95
C ALA A 2 21.98 -12.90 34.13
N SER A 3 21.15 -11.86 34.00
CA SER A 3 19.69 -12.04 33.93
C SER A 3 19.36 -12.96 32.75
N PRO A 4 18.44 -13.93 32.90
CA PRO A 4 18.02 -14.75 31.78
C PRO A 4 17.40 -13.87 30.69
N ALA A 5 17.88 -13.99 29.46
CA ALA A 5 17.19 -13.42 28.32
C ALA A 5 15.95 -14.29 28.05
N PHE A 6 14.79 -13.81 28.48
CA PHE A 6 13.51 -14.40 28.08
C PHE A 6 13.27 -14.09 26.58
N PRO A 7 12.50 -14.92 25.84
CA PRO A 7 12.19 -14.62 24.46
C PRO A 7 11.48 -13.27 24.40
N THR A 8 11.99 -12.36 23.57
CA THR A 8 11.33 -11.08 23.35
C THR A 8 10.22 -11.30 22.33
N PRO A 9 8.93 -11.29 22.70
CA PRO A 9 7.88 -11.10 21.70
C PRO A 9 8.12 -9.73 21.07
N LEU A 10 8.56 -9.70 19.81
CA LEU A 10 8.95 -8.46 19.16
C LEU A 10 7.67 -7.67 18.82
N PRO A 11 7.43 -6.49 19.43
CA PRO A 11 6.23 -5.73 19.15
C PRO A 11 6.35 -5.11 17.76
N GLN A 12 5.62 -5.69 16.80
CA GLN A 12 5.39 -5.10 15.48
C GLN A 12 4.92 -3.65 15.62
N SER A 13 5.46 -2.80 14.75
CA SER A 13 5.15 -1.37 14.75
C SER A 13 3.65 -1.15 14.49
N PRO A 14 2.95 -0.29 15.27
CA PRO A 14 1.58 0.12 14.93
C PRO A 14 1.52 1.01 13.66
N ARG A 15 2.64 1.19 12.96
CA ARG A 15 2.79 1.97 11.71
C ARG A 15 3.29 1.13 10.53
N SER A 16 3.72 -0.11 10.74
CA SER A 16 4.20 -1.01 9.68
C SER A 16 4.07 -2.46 10.12
N ASP A 17 3.50 -3.28 9.26
CA ASP A 17 3.40 -4.73 9.48
C ASP A 17 4.72 -5.49 9.28
N ILE A 18 5.78 -4.79 8.85
CA ILE A 18 7.12 -5.35 8.72
C ILE A 18 7.87 -5.17 10.04
N LEU A 19 8.29 -6.30 10.62
CA LEU A 19 9.18 -6.39 11.76
C LEU A 19 10.61 -6.02 11.33
N GLU A 20 11.28 -5.18 12.11
CA GLU A 20 12.73 -4.94 11.99
C GLU A 20 13.39 -5.14 13.35
N TRP A 21 14.45 -5.96 13.40
CA TRP A 21 15.15 -6.26 14.64
C TRP A 21 16.65 -6.46 14.41
N ARG A 22 17.48 -5.93 15.33
CA ARG A 22 18.94 -6.06 15.27
C ARG A 22 19.42 -7.19 16.17
N PHE A 23 20.36 -7.97 15.66
CA PHE A 23 20.94 -9.11 16.37
C PHE A 23 21.68 -8.68 17.67
N PRO A 24 21.82 -9.59 18.66
CA PRO A 24 22.64 -9.34 19.84
C PRO A 24 24.13 -9.22 19.46
N LYS A 25 24.93 -8.62 20.35
CA LYS A 25 26.40 -8.64 20.23
C LYS A 25 26.90 -10.10 20.24
N PRO A 26 27.90 -10.47 19.43
CA PRO A 26 28.73 -9.58 18.60
C PRO A 26 28.07 -9.16 17.28
N TYR A 27 27.05 -9.86 16.80
CA TYR A 27 26.46 -9.74 15.46
C TYR A 27 25.50 -8.55 15.25
N HIS A 28 25.52 -7.55 16.13
CA HIS A 28 24.66 -6.35 16.11
C HIS A 28 24.70 -5.48 14.84
N ASN A 29 25.59 -5.80 13.90
CA ASN A 29 25.63 -5.26 12.54
C ASN A 29 24.61 -5.92 11.58
N LEU A 30 24.00 -7.03 11.97
CA LEU A 30 22.97 -7.74 11.21
C LEU A 30 21.57 -7.28 11.65
N THR A 31 20.69 -7.10 10.67
CA THR A 31 19.27 -6.77 10.87
C THR A 31 18.40 -7.86 10.24
N LEU A 32 17.43 -8.38 10.98
CA LEU A 32 16.33 -9.19 10.48
C LEU A 32 15.15 -8.26 10.14
N THR A 33 14.71 -8.23 8.89
CA THR A 33 13.55 -7.42 8.45
C THR A 33 12.54 -8.31 7.74
N GLY A 34 11.29 -8.42 8.21
CA GLY A 34 10.34 -9.35 7.61
C GLY A 34 8.94 -9.39 8.23
N ARG A 35 8.14 -10.36 7.80
CA ARG A 35 6.79 -10.62 8.34
C ARG A 35 6.51 -12.11 8.29
N SER A 36 5.80 -12.62 9.30
CA SER A 36 5.35 -14.02 9.33
C SER A 36 4.00 -14.15 10.02
N ARG A 37 3.04 -14.79 9.34
CA ARG A 37 1.72 -15.20 9.83
C ARG A 37 1.28 -16.47 9.13
N ALA A 38 0.90 -17.48 9.92
CA ALA A 38 0.61 -18.82 9.40
C ALA A 38 -0.58 -18.85 8.45
N ALA A 39 -0.44 -19.67 7.40
CA ALA A 39 -1.37 -19.79 6.27
C ALA A 39 -1.60 -18.47 5.51
N TRP A 40 -0.69 -17.49 5.64
CA TRP A 40 -0.77 -16.22 4.90
C TRP A 40 0.54 -15.83 4.23
N HIS A 41 1.62 -15.68 5.00
CA HIS A 41 2.96 -15.38 4.47
C HIS A 41 4.06 -15.48 5.53
N THR A 42 5.25 -15.92 5.14
CA THR A 42 6.50 -15.86 5.88
C THR A 42 7.61 -15.42 4.93
N SER A 43 8.28 -14.32 5.27
CA SER A 43 9.51 -13.86 4.61
C SER A 43 10.33 -12.95 5.53
N PHE A 44 11.64 -13.19 5.58
CA PHE A 44 12.61 -12.32 6.27
C PHE A 44 13.85 -12.08 5.42
N VAL A 45 14.30 -10.83 5.35
CA VAL A 45 15.52 -10.40 4.69
C VAL A 45 16.58 -10.07 5.74
N ILE A 46 17.82 -10.50 5.51
CA ILE A 46 19.01 -10.00 6.22
C ILE A 46 19.89 -9.29 5.18
N PRO A 47 19.77 -7.95 5.03
CA PRO A 47 20.42 -7.21 3.95
C PRO A 47 21.94 -7.39 3.94
N GLN A 48 22.57 -7.43 5.12
CA GLN A 48 24.02 -7.53 5.28
C GLN A 48 24.58 -8.92 4.91
N LEU A 49 23.73 -9.94 4.78
CA LEU A 49 24.10 -11.27 4.28
C LEU A 49 23.58 -11.53 2.86
N ASN A 50 22.98 -10.51 2.23
CA ASN A 50 22.37 -10.62 0.91
C ASN A 50 21.38 -11.82 0.83
N LEU A 51 20.61 -11.99 1.90
CA LEU A 51 19.89 -13.22 2.27
C LEU A 51 18.38 -12.98 2.42
N LEU A 52 17.58 -13.86 1.82
CA LEU A 52 16.14 -14.03 2.02
C LEU A 52 15.87 -15.40 2.67
N LEU A 53 14.99 -15.41 3.66
CA LEU A 53 14.52 -16.58 4.41
C LEU A 53 13.01 -16.67 4.19
N ASP A 54 12.58 -17.65 3.39
CA ASP A 54 11.24 -17.80 2.81
C ASP A 54 10.74 -16.61 1.96
N ALA A 55 9.87 -16.90 1.00
CA ALA A 55 9.43 -16.00 -0.06
C ALA A 55 7.89 -15.91 -0.17
N GLY A 56 7.18 -15.93 0.96
CA GLY A 56 5.74 -15.65 1.02
C GLY A 56 5.35 -14.19 0.81
N LEU A 57 6.24 -13.24 1.11
CA LEU A 57 5.98 -11.79 0.99
C LEU A 57 7.18 -11.03 0.39
N VAL A 58 6.91 -10.08 -0.51
CA VAL A 58 7.89 -9.03 -0.85
C VAL A 58 7.95 -8.01 0.28
N VAL A 59 8.88 -8.22 1.20
CA VAL A 59 9.07 -7.39 2.40
C VAL A 59 9.52 -5.97 2.07
N ASN A 60 10.35 -5.81 1.03
CA ASN A 60 10.88 -4.53 0.55
C ASN A 60 11.41 -4.68 -0.90
N ASN A 61 11.99 -3.61 -1.44
CA ASN A 61 12.52 -3.58 -2.81
C ASN A 61 13.91 -4.24 -2.99
N LEU A 62 14.49 -4.84 -1.95
CA LEU A 62 15.76 -5.56 -2.08
C LEU A 62 15.58 -6.83 -2.93
N ARG A 63 16.65 -7.26 -3.60
CA ARG A 63 16.68 -8.52 -4.37
C ARG A 63 17.86 -9.40 -3.91
N PRO A 64 17.71 -10.09 -2.77
CA PRO A 64 18.76 -10.92 -2.18
C PRO A 64 19.30 -11.98 -3.15
N LYS A 65 20.62 -12.20 -3.10
CA LYS A 65 21.32 -13.19 -3.94
C LYS A 65 21.25 -14.61 -3.39
N HIS A 66 21.08 -14.76 -2.08
CA HIS A 66 20.87 -16.06 -1.45
C HIS A 66 19.42 -16.14 -0.97
N ILE A 67 18.64 -17.08 -1.50
CA ILE A 67 17.25 -17.31 -1.09
C ILE A 67 17.17 -18.70 -0.50
N PHE A 68 16.80 -18.83 0.78
CA PHE A 68 16.62 -20.11 1.45
C PHE A 68 15.14 -20.31 1.75
N LEU A 69 14.54 -21.33 1.14
CA LEU A 69 13.15 -21.73 1.30
C LEU A 69 13.08 -22.98 2.16
N THR A 70 12.28 -22.95 3.22
CA THR A 70 12.20 -24.04 4.19
C THR A 70 11.40 -25.23 3.66
N HIS A 71 10.28 -24.96 2.98
CA HIS A 71 9.38 -25.97 2.41
C HIS A 71 8.46 -25.38 1.34
N GLY A 72 7.63 -26.22 0.72
CA GLY A 72 6.87 -25.89 -0.49
C GLY A 72 5.48 -25.25 -0.31
N HIS A 73 5.05 -24.87 0.90
CA HIS A 73 3.74 -24.23 1.07
C HIS A 73 3.72 -22.81 0.47
N SER A 74 2.55 -22.35 0.04
CA SER A 74 2.40 -21.09 -0.70
C SER A 74 2.77 -19.87 0.15
N ASP A 75 2.44 -19.86 1.43
CA ASP A 75 2.84 -18.83 2.38
C ASP A 75 4.36 -18.78 2.64
N HIS A 76 5.15 -19.73 2.14
CA HIS A 76 6.62 -19.69 2.18
C HIS A 76 7.27 -19.52 0.79
N THR A 77 6.51 -19.61 -0.31
CA THR A 77 7.08 -19.71 -1.67
C THR A 77 6.35 -18.95 -2.78
N LEU A 78 5.12 -18.47 -2.56
CA LEU A 78 4.27 -17.90 -3.61
C LEU A 78 4.90 -16.72 -4.36
N LEU A 79 5.74 -15.91 -3.69
CA LEU A 79 6.38 -14.74 -4.28
C LEU A 79 7.85 -14.97 -4.63
N THR A 80 8.37 -16.20 -4.61
CA THR A 80 9.70 -16.51 -5.19
C THR A 80 9.89 -15.94 -6.61
N PRO A 81 8.88 -15.97 -7.53
CA PRO A 81 9.00 -15.39 -8.86
C PRO A 81 9.15 -13.84 -8.92
N ALA A 82 9.00 -13.14 -7.80
CA ALA A 82 9.26 -11.69 -7.68
C ALA A 82 10.73 -11.35 -7.40
N PHE A 83 11.53 -12.33 -6.96
CA PHE A 83 12.94 -12.17 -6.60
C PHE A 83 13.92 -12.60 -7.71
N VAL A 84 13.44 -13.29 -8.75
CA VAL A 84 14.27 -13.79 -9.85
C VAL A 84 14.39 -12.79 -11.01
N LYS A 85 15.56 -12.74 -11.68
CA LYS A 85 15.79 -11.87 -12.84
C LYS A 85 16.96 -12.37 -13.69
N ARG A 86 16.75 -12.52 -15.00
CA ARG A 86 17.77 -13.00 -15.97
C ARG A 86 19.10 -12.22 -15.94
N SER A 87 19.04 -10.91 -15.72
CA SER A 87 20.25 -10.07 -15.69
C SER A 87 21.09 -10.22 -14.42
N ASP A 88 20.52 -10.80 -13.36
CA ASP A 88 21.09 -10.77 -12.01
C ASP A 88 20.57 -11.95 -11.14
N PRO A 89 20.71 -13.21 -11.62
CA PRO A 89 20.01 -14.36 -11.07
C PRO A 89 20.45 -14.70 -9.64
N PRO A 90 19.51 -14.97 -8.71
CA PRO A 90 19.84 -15.44 -7.37
C PRO A 90 20.12 -16.95 -7.33
N ASP A 91 20.85 -17.38 -6.31
CA ASP A 91 20.93 -18.77 -5.86
C ASP A 91 19.76 -19.05 -4.90
N ILE A 92 18.91 -20.02 -5.26
CA ILE A 92 17.77 -20.48 -4.46
C ILE A 92 18.12 -21.84 -3.86
N PHE A 93 17.92 -22.00 -2.56
CA PHE A 93 18.18 -23.21 -1.80
C PHE A 93 16.84 -23.69 -1.22
N CYS A 94 16.48 -24.95 -1.44
CA CYS A 94 15.21 -25.53 -0.99
C CYS A 94 15.38 -27.03 -0.68
N PRO A 95 14.40 -27.71 -0.04
CA PRO A 95 14.36 -29.17 -0.02
C PRO A 95 14.50 -29.75 -1.43
N ALA A 96 15.33 -30.78 -1.58
CA ALA A 96 15.63 -31.40 -2.87
C ALA A 96 14.36 -31.92 -3.58
N GLU A 97 13.38 -32.37 -2.79
CA GLU A 97 12.10 -32.92 -3.23
C GLU A 97 11.22 -31.89 -3.95
N MET A 98 11.33 -30.60 -3.60
CA MET A 98 10.51 -29.52 -4.22
C MET A 98 11.21 -28.74 -5.33
N LYS A 99 12.52 -28.98 -5.55
CA LYS A 99 13.37 -28.21 -6.47
C LYS A 99 12.75 -28.06 -7.87
N ASP A 100 12.39 -29.18 -8.50
CA ASP A 100 11.92 -29.16 -9.90
C ASP A 100 10.49 -28.58 -10.04
N ALA A 101 9.65 -28.74 -9.01
CA ALA A 101 8.34 -28.11 -8.94
C ALA A 101 8.45 -26.58 -8.79
N LEU A 102 9.40 -26.11 -7.98
CA LEU A 102 9.71 -24.69 -7.81
C LEU A 102 10.26 -24.07 -9.11
N ASP A 103 11.21 -24.74 -9.77
CA ASP A 103 11.72 -24.31 -11.07
C ASP A 103 10.57 -24.20 -12.09
N GLY A 104 9.66 -25.18 -12.13
CA GLY A 104 8.46 -25.15 -12.96
C GLY A 104 7.55 -23.95 -12.66
N PHE A 105 7.27 -23.67 -11.39
CA PHE A 105 6.46 -22.53 -10.95
C PHE A 105 7.08 -21.18 -11.35
N ILE A 106 8.37 -20.99 -11.12
CA ILE A 106 9.08 -19.76 -11.50
C ILE A 106 9.10 -19.59 -13.02
N ASN A 107 9.40 -20.67 -13.76
CA ASN A 107 9.46 -20.65 -15.22
C ASN A 107 8.09 -20.39 -15.85
N ALA A 108 6.99 -20.91 -15.30
CA ALA A 108 5.63 -20.63 -15.78
C ALA A 108 5.31 -19.13 -15.69
N LYS A 109 5.66 -18.45 -14.59
CA LYS A 109 5.52 -16.99 -14.46
C LYS A 109 6.35 -16.26 -15.53
N THR A 110 7.57 -16.71 -15.80
CA THR A 110 8.42 -16.14 -16.86
C THR A 110 7.79 -16.34 -18.25
N MET A 111 7.30 -17.54 -18.57
CA MET A 111 6.59 -17.80 -19.83
C MET A 111 5.40 -16.88 -20.04
N LEU A 112 4.55 -16.70 -19.03
CA LEU A 112 3.38 -15.82 -19.11
C LEU A 112 3.77 -14.36 -19.41
N SER A 113 4.94 -13.93 -18.92
CA SER A 113 5.52 -12.62 -19.22
C SER A 113 6.02 -12.50 -20.68
N GLU A 114 6.32 -13.62 -21.33
CA GLU A 114 6.88 -13.74 -22.68
C GLU A 114 5.87 -14.31 -23.70
N GLY A 115 4.56 -14.25 -23.40
CA GLY A 115 3.49 -14.71 -24.30
C GLY A 115 3.30 -16.23 -24.41
N GLY A 116 3.86 -17.02 -23.49
CA GLY A 116 3.58 -18.45 -23.33
C GLY A 116 4.34 -19.42 -24.25
N GLY A 117 4.89 -18.97 -25.38
CA GLY A 117 5.44 -19.82 -26.44
C GLY A 117 6.81 -20.49 -26.21
N ILE A 118 7.37 -20.44 -24.99
CA ILE A 118 8.80 -20.77 -24.73
C ILE A 118 9.05 -22.01 -23.85
N TRP A 119 8.07 -22.90 -23.69
CA TRP A 119 8.17 -24.11 -22.86
C TRP A 119 8.68 -25.34 -23.64
N PRO A 120 9.58 -26.16 -23.06
CA PRO A 120 9.93 -27.46 -23.62
C PRO A 120 8.85 -28.53 -23.30
N PRO A 121 8.39 -29.33 -24.28
CA PRO A 121 7.26 -30.25 -24.10
C PRO A 121 7.52 -31.52 -23.26
N GLU A 122 8.72 -31.71 -22.69
CA GLU A 122 9.10 -32.92 -21.93
C GLU A 122 9.73 -32.60 -20.57
N SER A 123 8.91 -32.33 -19.55
CA SER A 123 9.36 -32.35 -18.15
C SER A 123 9.19 -33.76 -17.57
N LYS A 124 10.29 -34.43 -17.22
CA LYS A 124 10.31 -35.77 -16.61
C LYS A 124 10.53 -35.72 -15.09
N SER A 125 9.82 -34.82 -14.39
CA SER A 125 9.84 -34.80 -12.93
C SER A 125 9.23 -36.10 -12.38
N PRO A 126 9.95 -36.89 -11.56
CA PRO A 126 9.41 -38.13 -10.98
C PRO A 126 8.27 -37.89 -9.98
N TYR A 127 8.01 -36.63 -9.61
CA TYR A 127 6.94 -36.22 -8.70
C TYR A 127 5.66 -35.74 -9.43
N LEU A 128 5.59 -35.87 -10.76
CA LEU A 128 4.43 -35.52 -11.57
C LEU A 128 3.84 -36.72 -12.32
N VAL A 129 3.54 -37.79 -11.58
CA VAL A 129 2.62 -38.85 -12.04
C VAL A 129 1.24 -38.53 -11.47
N TYR A 130 0.37 -37.95 -12.28
CA TYR A 130 -1.07 -37.96 -12.00
C TYR A 130 -1.61 -39.32 -12.44
N GLU A 131 -2.03 -40.15 -11.49
CA GLU A 131 -2.91 -41.27 -11.77
C GLU A 131 -4.27 -40.70 -12.16
N SER A 132 -4.60 -40.72 -13.45
CA SER A 132 -5.90 -40.31 -13.94
C SER A 132 -6.91 -41.42 -13.69
N GLU A 133 -7.74 -41.28 -12.66
CA GLU A 133 -8.97 -42.06 -12.57
C GLU A 133 -9.84 -41.76 -13.79
N SER A 134 -10.28 -42.82 -14.45
CA SER A 134 -10.98 -42.78 -15.73
C SER A 134 -12.47 -42.48 -15.56
N GLU A 135 -12.99 -41.48 -16.27
CA GLU A 135 -14.40 -41.47 -16.69
C GLU A 135 -14.53 -42.03 -18.12
N PRO A 136 -15.62 -42.74 -18.46
CA PRO A 136 -15.68 -43.60 -19.63
C PRO A 136 -16.01 -42.83 -20.93
N GLU A 137 -15.41 -43.27 -22.05
CA GLU A 137 -15.79 -42.82 -23.39
C GLU A 137 -17.16 -43.40 -23.82
N PRO A 138 -17.93 -42.67 -24.64
CA PRO A 138 -19.11 -43.21 -25.31
C PRO A 138 -18.72 -44.07 -26.52
N GLU A 139 -19.45 -45.16 -26.74
CA GLU A 139 -19.14 -46.16 -27.76
C GLU A 139 -19.38 -45.66 -29.21
N SER A 140 -18.40 -45.99 -30.07
CA SER A 140 -18.51 -46.36 -31.49
C SER A 140 -19.54 -45.69 -32.43
N GLU A 141 -19.04 -45.28 -33.61
CA GLU A 141 -19.56 -45.85 -34.85
C GLU A 141 -18.46 -45.95 -35.94
N SER A 142 -18.69 -46.84 -36.91
CA SER A 142 -17.69 -47.47 -37.80
C SER A 142 -17.34 -46.70 -39.08
N GLU A 143 -16.14 -46.90 -39.64
CA GLU A 143 -15.91 -47.73 -40.85
C GLU A 143 -14.40 -47.79 -41.27
N PRO A 144 -13.96 -48.74 -42.15
CA PRO A 144 -12.59 -49.25 -42.11
C PRO A 144 -11.75 -49.18 -43.42
N ALA A 145 -10.46 -49.51 -43.22
CA ALA A 145 -9.56 -50.27 -44.12
C ALA A 145 -8.73 -49.56 -45.22
N GLY A 146 -7.50 -50.09 -45.38
CA GLY A 146 -6.52 -49.81 -46.44
C GLY A 146 -5.25 -49.09 -45.94
N GLY A 147 -4.05 -49.68 -45.94
CA GLY A 147 -3.65 -51.05 -46.23
C GLY A 147 -2.15 -51.14 -46.62
N GLY A 148 -1.45 -52.21 -46.20
CA GLY A 148 -0.13 -52.64 -46.75
C GLY A 148 1.08 -51.73 -46.48
N GLU A 149 2.31 -52.21 -46.34
CA GLU A 149 2.86 -53.57 -46.46
C GLU A 149 4.04 -53.76 -45.48
N ALA A 150 4.46 -55.00 -45.25
CA ALA A 150 5.64 -55.32 -44.45
C ALA A 150 6.51 -56.38 -45.13
N GLN A 151 7.83 -56.19 -45.17
CA GLN A 151 8.86 -57.22 -45.33
C GLN A 151 10.04 -56.85 -44.40
N GLN A 152 10.46 -57.67 -43.43
CA GLN A 152 11.09 -59.00 -43.53
C GLN A 152 12.44 -58.95 -44.27
N ASN A 153 13.56 -59.53 -43.83
CA ASN A 153 13.97 -60.35 -42.66
C ASN A 153 15.46 -59.97 -42.36
N ASN A 154 16.17 -60.39 -41.32
CA ASN A 154 16.41 -61.76 -40.88
C ASN A 154 17.19 -61.82 -39.55
N ALA A 155 17.04 -62.90 -38.78
CA ALA A 155 17.58 -63.03 -37.41
C ALA A 155 18.64 -64.15 -37.27
N LYS A 156 19.43 -64.11 -36.18
CA LYS A 156 20.02 -65.31 -35.56
C LYS A 156 20.49 -65.12 -34.09
N THR A 157 19.83 -65.82 -33.18
CA THR A 157 20.18 -66.16 -31.78
C THR A 157 21.15 -67.37 -31.72
N PRO A 158 21.55 -67.96 -30.56
CA PRO A 158 21.39 -67.64 -29.12
C PRO A 158 22.78 -67.27 -28.50
N PRO A 159 23.17 -67.44 -27.20
CA PRO A 159 22.47 -67.88 -25.96
C PRO A 159 22.66 -66.94 -24.72
N PRO A 160 22.13 -67.27 -23.52
CA PRO A 160 22.14 -66.37 -22.34
C PRO A 160 23.07 -66.81 -21.19
N THR A 161 23.77 -65.86 -20.54
CA THR A 161 24.21 -65.96 -19.12
C THR A 161 24.72 -64.61 -18.57
N SER A 162 24.07 -64.13 -17.50
CA SER A 162 24.60 -63.42 -16.31
C SER A 162 25.44 -62.12 -16.38
N THR A 163 25.16 -61.24 -15.41
CA THR A 163 25.99 -60.16 -14.80
C THR A 163 26.48 -58.99 -15.66
N ASP A 164 25.78 -57.85 -15.58
CA ASP A 164 26.24 -56.60 -14.89
C ASP A 164 25.40 -55.38 -15.34
N PRO A 165 24.63 -54.68 -14.45
CA PRO A 165 23.80 -53.55 -14.85
C PRO A 165 24.56 -52.21 -14.74
N SER A 166 25.39 -51.88 -15.73
CA SER A 166 25.99 -50.54 -15.86
C SER A 166 25.47 -49.76 -17.07
N ALA A 167 25.13 -48.49 -16.83
CA ALA A 167 25.02 -47.39 -17.80
C ALA A 167 24.12 -47.57 -19.04
N THR A 168 22.80 -47.46 -18.88
CA THR A 168 21.97 -46.80 -19.92
C THR A 168 22.16 -45.29 -19.83
N ALA A 169 23.01 -44.73 -20.70
CA ALA A 169 23.22 -43.29 -20.78
C ALA A 169 21.94 -42.57 -21.29
N THR A 170 21.19 -41.97 -20.38
CA THR A 170 20.09 -41.06 -20.74
C THR A 170 20.64 -39.85 -21.47
N LYS A 171 20.12 -39.62 -22.68
CA LYS A 171 20.37 -38.41 -23.49
C LYS A 171 20.12 -37.17 -22.59
N PRO A 172 21.04 -36.19 -22.51
CA PRO A 172 20.83 -35.02 -21.66
C PRO A 172 19.56 -34.27 -22.10
N PRO A 173 18.75 -33.74 -21.16
CA PRO A 173 17.56 -32.98 -21.51
C PRO A 173 17.94 -31.75 -22.35
N PRO A 174 17.04 -31.29 -23.24
CA PRO A 174 17.31 -30.10 -24.06
C PRO A 174 17.64 -28.90 -23.18
N PRO A 175 18.61 -28.05 -23.57
CA PRO A 175 19.06 -26.95 -22.73
C PRO A 175 17.93 -25.94 -22.50
N LEU A 176 17.72 -25.57 -21.23
CA LEU A 176 16.69 -24.61 -20.83
C LEU A 176 16.80 -23.31 -21.66
N HIS A 177 15.66 -22.86 -22.19
CA HIS A 177 15.57 -21.68 -23.06
C HIS A 177 16.21 -20.45 -22.38
N PRO A 178 17.01 -19.62 -23.08
CA PRO A 178 17.78 -18.54 -22.44
C PRO A 178 16.95 -17.54 -21.63
N LEU A 179 15.67 -17.34 -21.98
CA LEU A 179 14.75 -16.46 -21.23
C LEU A 179 14.38 -17.00 -19.83
N LEU A 180 14.35 -18.33 -19.67
CA LEU A 180 13.98 -19.01 -18.42
C LEU A 180 15.16 -19.09 -17.42
N ARG A 181 16.37 -18.66 -17.81
CA ARG A 181 17.57 -18.63 -16.95
C ARG A 181 17.54 -17.44 -15.99
N THR A 182 16.54 -17.40 -15.12
CA THR A 182 16.26 -16.27 -14.21
C THR A 182 16.84 -16.45 -12.80
N HIS A 183 17.28 -17.66 -12.46
CA HIS A 183 17.73 -18.11 -11.13
C HIS A 183 18.55 -19.41 -11.26
N THR A 184 19.18 -19.84 -10.16
CA THR A 184 19.79 -21.18 -10.03
C THR A 184 19.24 -21.86 -8.77
N THR A 185 18.50 -22.97 -8.90
CA THR A 185 17.96 -23.69 -7.73
C THR A 185 18.83 -24.89 -7.36
N HIS A 186 19.18 -24.96 -6.07
CA HIS A 186 19.97 -25.99 -5.42
C HIS A 186 19.06 -26.78 -4.48
N GLY A 187 18.76 -28.02 -4.83
CA GLY A 187 18.07 -28.96 -3.95
C GLY A 187 19.02 -29.43 -2.84
N LEU A 188 18.63 -29.27 -1.58
CA LEU A 188 19.42 -29.62 -0.41
C LEU A 188 18.80 -30.79 0.37
N HIS A 189 19.65 -31.59 0.99
CA HIS A 189 19.27 -32.61 1.98
C HIS A 189 19.79 -32.23 3.38
N PRO A 190 19.20 -32.74 4.47
CA PRO A 190 19.72 -32.56 5.83
C PRO A 190 21.21 -32.92 5.93
N GLY A 191 22.00 -32.08 6.61
CA GLY A 191 23.45 -32.17 6.72
C GLY A 191 24.23 -31.47 5.59
N THR A 192 23.58 -31.09 4.50
CA THR A 192 24.26 -30.37 3.40
C THR A 192 24.67 -28.97 3.86
N THR A 193 25.94 -28.61 3.65
CA THR A 193 26.47 -27.28 3.95
C THR A 193 26.83 -26.54 2.67
N VAL A 194 26.33 -25.31 2.53
CA VAL A 194 26.62 -24.42 1.40
C VAL A 194 27.29 -23.13 1.89
N THR A 195 28.14 -22.55 1.05
CA THR A 195 28.77 -21.23 1.30
C THR A 195 27.95 -20.13 0.65
N LEU A 196 27.72 -19.02 1.35
CA LEU A 196 27.10 -17.81 0.80
C LEU A 196 28.16 -17.07 -0.04
N ARG A 197 28.12 -17.26 -1.37
CA ARG A 197 29.18 -16.86 -2.30
C ARG A 197 29.18 -15.37 -2.66
N HIS A 198 28.03 -14.69 -2.56
CA HIS A 198 27.87 -13.28 -2.94
C HIS A 198 28.22 -12.30 -1.80
N LEU A 199 29.22 -12.65 -0.98
CA LEU A 199 29.69 -11.87 0.18
C LEU A 199 31.21 -11.74 0.16
N SER A 200 31.73 -10.56 0.50
CA SER A 200 33.17 -10.30 0.64
C SER A 200 33.72 -10.96 1.92
N PRO A 201 34.69 -11.89 1.82
CA PRO A 201 35.30 -12.50 3.00
C PRO A 201 36.46 -11.63 3.56
N PRO A 202 36.85 -11.77 4.84
CA PRO A 202 36.21 -12.52 5.92
C PRO A 202 35.35 -11.60 6.86
N PRO A 203 34.40 -12.14 7.64
CA PRO A 203 34.04 -13.56 7.76
C PRO A 203 33.34 -14.11 6.52
N THR A 204 33.64 -15.36 6.17
CA THR A 204 32.84 -16.12 5.21
C THR A 204 31.60 -16.66 5.93
N TYR A 205 30.44 -16.71 5.28
CA TYR A 205 29.24 -17.32 5.87
C TYR A 205 28.89 -18.64 5.19
N THR A 206 28.48 -19.62 5.99
CA THR A 206 27.96 -20.91 5.52
C THR A 206 26.57 -21.15 6.10
N ALA A 207 25.75 -21.94 5.41
CA ALA A 207 24.46 -22.43 5.88
C ALA A 207 24.45 -23.96 5.83
N THR A 208 24.12 -24.60 6.95
CA THR A 208 23.95 -26.07 7.04
C THR A 208 22.47 -26.39 7.19
N ALA A 209 21.92 -27.17 6.28
CA ALA A 209 20.53 -27.62 6.30
C ALA A 209 20.33 -28.72 7.37
N PHE A 210 19.17 -28.74 8.03
CA PHE A 210 18.72 -29.81 8.93
C PHE A 210 17.22 -30.04 8.78
N ALA A 211 16.72 -31.24 9.09
CA ALA A 211 15.30 -31.57 8.94
C ALA A 211 14.43 -30.97 10.06
N CYS A 212 13.31 -30.35 9.69
CA CYS A 212 12.20 -29.99 10.57
C CYS A 212 11.10 -31.06 10.55
N ASP A 213 10.38 -31.23 11.66
CA ASP A 213 9.27 -32.19 11.77
C ASP A 213 7.95 -31.57 11.31
N HIS A 214 7.64 -31.68 10.01
CA HIS A 214 6.45 -31.08 9.39
C HIS A 214 5.71 -32.07 8.46
N THR A 215 4.61 -31.65 7.83
CA THR A 215 3.75 -32.51 6.98
C THR A 215 4.35 -32.80 5.60
N VAL A 216 5.23 -31.93 5.11
CA VAL A 216 5.98 -32.05 3.86
C VAL A 216 7.50 -32.00 4.13
N PRO A 217 8.38 -32.38 3.19
CA PRO A 217 9.82 -32.17 3.32
C PRO A 217 10.14 -30.72 3.70
N CYS A 218 10.68 -30.53 4.89
CA CYS A 218 10.93 -29.22 5.49
C CYS A 218 12.35 -29.16 6.07
N LEU A 219 13.05 -28.08 5.77
CA LEU A 219 14.40 -27.81 6.24
C LEU A 219 14.44 -26.55 7.12
N GLY A 220 15.27 -26.61 8.15
CA GLY A 220 15.84 -25.44 8.81
C GLY A 220 17.30 -25.25 8.42
N TYR A 221 17.84 -24.06 8.68
CA TYR A 221 19.17 -23.64 8.24
C TYR A 221 19.96 -23.02 9.39
N LEU A 222 21.12 -23.61 9.71
CA LEU A 222 22.10 -23.05 10.65
C LEU A 222 23.16 -22.25 9.89
N PHE A 223 23.08 -20.93 10.01
CA PHE A 223 24.06 -19.99 9.47
C PHE A 223 25.24 -19.80 10.44
N SER A 224 26.46 -19.98 9.95
CA SER A 224 27.70 -19.86 10.72
C SER A 224 28.69 -18.89 10.08
N ALA A 225 29.32 -18.06 10.90
CA ALA A 225 30.41 -17.17 10.50
C ALA A 225 31.75 -17.91 10.64
N VAL A 226 32.42 -18.14 9.52
CA VAL A 226 33.73 -18.81 9.44
C VAL A 226 34.83 -17.76 9.43
N THR A 227 35.72 -17.81 10.43
CA THR A 227 36.88 -16.92 10.54
C THR A 227 38.16 -17.72 10.76
N PRO A 228 39.32 -17.31 10.21
CA PRO A 228 40.60 -17.89 10.58
C PRO A 228 40.90 -17.54 12.05
N LYS A 229 41.12 -18.56 12.89
CA LYS A 229 41.53 -18.42 14.28
C LYS A 229 42.88 -19.09 14.49
N LEU A 230 43.71 -18.51 15.37
CA LEU A 230 45.01 -19.07 15.74
C LEU A 230 44.83 -20.50 16.27
N GLN A 231 45.56 -21.46 15.68
CA GLN A 231 45.43 -22.87 16.07
C GLN A 231 45.89 -23.06 17.54
N PRO A 232 45.32 -24.02 18.29
CA PRO A 232 45.54 -24.14 19.73
C PRO A 232 47.02 -24.19 20.14
N GLN A 233 47.86 -24.87 19.37
CA GLN A 233 49.29 -25.06 19.64
C GLN A 233 50.15 -23.79 19.48
N TYR A 234 49.64 -22.73 18.84
CA TYR A 234 50.34 -21.45 18.71
C TYR A 234 49.85 -20.39 19.72
N ARG A 235 48.86 -20.71 20.56
CA ARG A 235 48.32 -19.77 21.56
C ARG A 235 49.35 -19.48 22.64
N GLY A 236 49.61 -18.20 22.89
CA GLY A 236 50.57 -17.74 23.90
C GLY A 236 51.97 -17.41 23.36
N LEU A 237 52.26 -17.71 22.08
CA LEU A 237 53.50 -17.25 21.45
C LEU A 237 53.50 -15.71 21.27
N PRO A 238 54.64 -15.03 21.46
CA PRO A 238 54.77 -13.60 21.19
C PRO A 238 54.43 -13.24 19.73
N GLY A 239 53.89 -12.04 19.51
CA GLY A 239 53.48 -11.59 18.17
C GLY A 239 54.61 -11.60 17.12
N ALA A 240 55.86 -11.39 17.55
CA ALA A 240 57.04 -11.50 16.68
C ALA A 240 57.29 -12.96 16.22
N GLU A 241 57.11 -13.93 17.12
CA GLU A 241 57.28 -15.36 16.80
C GLU A 241 56.17 -15.86 15.86
N LEU A 242 54.92 -15.46 16.13
CA LEU A 242 53.79 -15.72 15.23
C LEU A 242 54.00 -15.09 13.84
N ARG A 243 54.63 -13.92 13.78
CA ARG A 243 55.01 -13.28 12.51
C ARG A 243 56.09 -14.09 11.79
N ARG A 244 57.15 -14.53 12.48
CA ARG A 244 58.23 -15.37 11.92
C ARG A 244 57.68 -16.66 11.33
N LEU A 245 56.89 -17.40 12.12
CA LEU A 245 56.25 -18.66 11.71
C LEU A 245 55.40 -18.49 10.44
N ARG A 246 54.70 -17.36 10.30
CA ARG A 246 53.84 -17.08 9.14
C ARG A 246 54.60 -16.59 7.91
N GLU A 247 55.53 -15.66 8.07
CA GLU A 247 56.15 -14.91 6.97
C GLU A 247 57.49 -15.47 6.52
N GLU A 248 58.27 -16.08 7.42
CA GLU A 248 59.59 -16.64 7.11
C GLU A 248 59.54 -18.17 6.96
N GLU A 249 58.75 -18.85 7.80
CA GLU A 249 58.63 -20.32 7.79
C GLU A 249 57.40 -20.82 7.00
N GLY A 250 56.52 -19.92 6.54
CA GLY A 250 55.34 -20.23 5.72
C GLY A 250 54.26 -21.10 6.40
N VAL A 251 54.31 -21.22 7.73
CA VAL A 251 53.45 -22.13 8.50
C VAL A 251 52.02 -21.57 8.58
N ALA A 252 51.04 -22.43 8.31
CA ALA A 252 49.61 -22.12 8.43
C ALA A 252 49.18 -22.02 9.91
N ILE A 253 49.56 -20.95 10.61
CA ILE A 253 49.30 -20.75 12.04
C ILE A 253 47.82 -20.56 12.43
N THR A 254 46.91 -20.45 11.45
CA THR A 254 45.46 -20.33 11.68
C THR A 254 44.69 -21.49 11.06
N ALA A 255 43.50 -21.78 11.58
CA ALA A 255 42.53 -22.71 11.00
C ALA A 255 41.14 -22.06 10.95
N PRO A 256 40.26 -22.46 10.01
CA PRO A 256 38.88 -21.99 9.98
C PRO A 256 38.13 -22.42 11.24
N ALA A 257 37.50 -21.45 11.94
CA ALA A 257 36.59 -21.71 13.03
C ALA A 257 35.21 -21.15 12.68
N ALA A 258 34.20 -22.02 12.65
CA ALA A 258 32.81 -21.67 12.43
C ALA A 258 32.14 -21.33 13.77
N ALA A 259 31.58 -20.12 13.88
CA ALA A 259 30.77 -19.69 15.01
C ALA A 259 29.29 -19.61 14.58
N PRO A 260 28.35 -20.30 15.27
CA PRO A 260 26.94 -20.28 14.91
C PRO A 260 26.30 -18.92 15.18
N VAL A 261 25.61 -18.36 14.17
CA VAL A 261 25.06 -17.00 14.20
C VAL A 261 23.54 -17.03 14.37
N LEU A 262 22.88 -17.73 13.45
CA LEU A 262 21.43 -17.78 13.30
C LEU A 262 21.03 -19.21 12.96
N ALA A 263 20.05 -19.76 13.66
CA ALA A 263 19.25 -20.85 13.12
C ALA A 263 17.89 -20.30 12.68
N PHE A 264 17.48 -20.59 11.44
CA PHE A 264 16.14 -20.30 10.94
C PHE A 264 15.43 -21.63 10.71
N LEU A 265 14.38 -21.91 11.47
CA LEU A 265 13.56 -23.11 11.32
C LEU A 265 12.37 -22.79 10.43
N GLY A 266 12.08 -23.68 9.49
CA GLY A 266 10.74 -23.76 8.91
C GLY A 266 9.72 -24.31 9.90
N ASP A 267 8.50 -24.45 9.41
CA ASP A 267 7.37 -25.02 10.14
C ASP A 267 7.69 -26.40 10.71
N GLY A 268 7.07 -26.72 11.83
CA GLY A 268 7.25 -28.01 12.49
C GLY A 268 7.01 -27.99 14.00
N THR A 269 7.31 -29.10 14.64
CA THR A 269 7.13 -29.25 16.09
C THR A 269 8.38 -28.86 16.91
N ALA A 270 8.18 -28.53 18.18
CA ALA A 270 9.25 -28.22 19.13
C ALA A 270 10.27 -29.38 19.31
N ALA A 271 9.98 -30.58 18.81
CA ALA A 271 10.89 -31.73 18.80
C ALA A 271 12.23 -31.42 18.12
N THR A 272 12.22 -30.66 17.01
CA THR A 272 13.46 -30.28 16.29
C THR A 272 14.45 -29.51 17.18
N LEU A 273 13.95 -28.64 18.07
CA LEU A 273 14.79 -27.89 19.01
C LEU A 273 15.12 -28.68 20.29
N ARG A 274 14.18 -29.52 20.75
CA ARG A 274 14.30 -30.29 22.00
C ARG A 274 15.25 -31.48 21.87
N ASP A 275 15.12 -32.22 20.76
CA ASP A 275 15.70 -33.56 20.59
C ASP A 275 16.98 -33.55 19.73
N ARG A 276 17.27 -32.45 19.01
CA ARG A 276 18.47 -32.25 18.19
C ARG A 276 19.15 -30.88 18.39
N PRO A 277 19.42 -30.45 19.64
CA PRO A 277 20.00 -29.13 19.91
C PRO A 277 21.36 -28.88 19.21
N GLU A 278 22.12 -29.94 18.93
CA GLU A 278 23.40 -29.90 18.23
C GLU A 278 23.30 -29.51 16.75
N THR A 279 22.23 -29.94 16.05
CA THR A 279 22.02 -29.58 14.64
C THR A 279 21.64 -28.11 14.48
N VAL A 280 20.91 -27.57 15.48
CA VAL A 280 20.51 -26.16 15.57
C VAL A 280 21.64 -25.28 16.15
N GLY A 281 22.68 -25.89 16.74
CA GLY A 281 23.83 -25.18 17.31
C GLY A 281 23.58 -24.56 18.68
N LEU A 282 22.54 -24.99 19.40
CA LEU A 282 22.23 -24.55 20.77
C LEU A 282 23.34 -24.94 21.75
N ASP A 283 23.88 -26.16 21.59
CA ASP A 283 25.05 -26.68 22.31
C ASP A 283 26.32 -25.81 22.11
N ARG A 284 26.49 -25.29 20.89
CA ARG A 284 27.59 -24.43 20.44
C ARG A 284 27.32 -22.94 20.70
N GLY A 285 26.19 -22.59 21.33
CA GLY A 285 25.87 -21.22 21.72
C GLY A 285 25.46 -20.31 20.56
N VAL A 286 24.64 -20.81 19.62
CA VAL A 286 24.01 -19.99 18.57
C VAL A 286 23.36 -18.74 19.14
N ALA A 287 23.64 -17.59 18.53
CA ALA A 287 23.21 -16.30 19.08
C ALA A 287 21.69 -16.09 18.95
N VAL A 288 21.09 -16.52 17.83
CA VAL A 288 19.67 -16.33 17.52
C VAL A 288 19.06 -17.61 16.95
N VAL A 289 17.86 -17.96 17.41
CA VAL A 289 16.99 -18.99 16.83
C VAL A 289 15.68 -18.35 16.44
N VAL A 290 15.33 -18.38 15.15
CA VAL A 290 14.00 -18.04 14.65
C VAL A 290 13.23 -19.33 14.49
N THR A 291 12.06 -19.43 15.12
CA THR A 291 11.25 -20.65 15.14
C THR A 291 9.76 -20.33 15.17
N GLU A 292 8.96 -21.21 14.55
CA GLU A 292 7.52 -21.08 14.56
C GLU A 292 6.92 -21.28 15.97
N CYS A 293 5.78 -20.63 16.23
CA CYS A 293 4.93 -20.87 17.38
C CYS A 293 3.47 -20.67 16.95
N SER A 294 3.00 -21.55 16.06
CA SER A 294 1.68 -21.40 15.43
C SER A 294 0.52 -21.42 16.44
N PHE A 295 0.69 -22.04 17.61
CA PHE A 295 -0.33 -22.12 18.66
C PHE A 295 0.18 -21.67 20.05
N LEU A 296 -0.68 -20.99 20.82
CA LEU A 296 -0.35 -20.45 22.14
C LEU A 296 -1.05 -21.17 23.31
N TRP A 297 -2.22 -21.78 23.07
CA TRP A 297 -3.09 -22.30 24.13
C TRP A 297 -3.35 -23.80 23.98
N GLU A 298 -3.42 -24.49 25.12
CA GLU A 298 -3.56 -25.96 25.22
C GLU A 298 -4.79 -26.52 24.48
N GLU A 299 -5.89 -25.75 24.42
CA GLU A 299 -7.08 -26.07 23.63
C GLU A 299 -6.82 -26.26 22.13
N HIS A 300 -5.67 -25.81 21.62
CA HIS A 300 -5.24 -25.99 20.25
C HIS A 300 -4.29 -27.18 20.03
N ARG A 301 -3.92 -27.96 21.06
CA ARG A 301 -3.00 -29.11 20.95
C ARG A 301 -3.37 -30.08 19.84
N ALA A 302 -4.61 -30.55 19.81
CA ALA A 302 -5.08 -31.49 18.79
C ALA A 302 -4.98 -30.93 17.35
N GLN A 303 -5.05 -29.61 17.19
CA GLN A 303 -4.80 -28.96 15.90
C GLN A 303 -3.29 -28.90 15.61
N ALA A 304 -2.47 -28.47 16.57
CA ALA A 304 -1.02 -28.39 16.45
C ALA A 304 -0.39 -29.74 16.04
N GLU A 305 -0.79 -30.83 16.71
CA GLU A 305 -0.37 -32.20 16.42
C GLU A 305 -0.81 -32.64 15.01
N ARG A 306 -2.07 -32.40 14.64
CA ARG A 306 -2.63 -32.80 13.34
C ARG A 306 -1.95 -32.11 12.15
N THR A 307 -1.53 -30.86 12.30
CA THR A 307 -0.83 -30.09 11.25
C THR A 307 0.68 -30.02 11.43
N ARG A 308 1.25 -30.73 12.41
CA ARG A 308 2.69 -30.69 12.78
C ARG A 308 3.24 -29.27 12.86
N HIS A 309 2.66 -28.50 13.79
CA HIS A 309 3.11 -27.16 14.15
C HIS A 309 3.38 -27.06 15.65
N THR A 310 4.05 -25.99 16.07
CA THR A 310 4.48 -25.81 17.46
C THR A 310 3.40 -25.14 18.32
N LEU A 311 3.21 -25.70 19.51
CA LEU A 311 2.41 -25.13 20.61
C LEU A 311 3.35 -24.57 21.69
N TRP A 312 3.02 -23.37 22.21
CA TRP A 312 3.84 -22.64 23.18
C TRP A 312 4.25 -23.46 24.42
N SER A 313 3.34 -24.25 25.00
CA SER A 313 3.61 -25.12 26.15
C SER A 313 4.76 -26.13 25.93
N ASP A 314 4.98 -26.51 24.67
CA ASP A 314 5.94 -27.54 24.28
C ASP A 314 7.28 -26.89 23.90
N LEU A 315 7.25 -25.60 23.54
CA LEU A 315 8.41 -24.77 23.19
C LEU A 315 9.02 -24.04 24.40
N GLU A 316 8.20 -23.53 25.33
CA GLU A 316 8.63 -22.79 26.50
C GLU A 316 9.74 -23.51 27.31
N PRO A 317 9.66 -24.83 27.59
CA PRO A 317 10.71 -25.54 28.32
C PRO A 317 12.05 -25.56 27.57
N VAL A 318 12.01 -25.57 26.23
CA VAL A 318 13.20 -25.52 25.38
C VAL A 318 13.83 -24.14 25.42
N VAL A 319 13.03 -23.07 25.32
CA VAL A 319 13.52 -21.69 25.41
C VAL A 319 14.15 -21.41 26.78
N ARG A 320 13.48 -21.82 27.88
CA ARG A 320 14.01 -21.69 29.25
C ARG A 320 15.34 -22.43 29.47
N ARG A 321 15.60 -23.50 28.72
CA ARG A 321 16.86 -24.29 28.80
C ARG A 321 18.07 -23.55 28.24
N TRP A 322 17.89 -22.58 27.34
CA TRP A 322 18.98 -21.91 26.60
C TRP A 322 19.00 -20.38 26.79
N PRO A 323 19.13 -19.85 28.02
CA PRO A 323 18.94 -18.43 28.37
C PRO A 323 20.03 -17.46 27.85
N ARG A 324 20.95 -17.94 27.00
CA ARG A 324 21.97 -17.14 26.29
C ARG A 324 21.65 -16.95 24.81
N THR A 325 20.71 -17.71 24.28
CA THR A 325 20.26 -17.66 22.88
C THR A 325 18.98 -16.83 22.82
N VAL A 326 18.90 -15.91 21.86
CA VAL A 326 17.66 -15.15 21.64
C VAL A 326 16.73 -15.98 20.76
N PHE A 327 15.57 -16.33 21.29
CA PHE A 327 14.50 -16.96 20.50
C PHE A 327 13.57 -15.88 19.94
N VAL A 328 13.42 -15.88 18.62
CA VAL A 328 12.49 -15.03 17.87
C VAL A 328 11.34 -15.92 17.41
N LEU A 329 10.18 -15.72 18.03
CA LEU A 329 8.98 -16.50 17.75
C LEU A 329 8.23 -15.89 16.56
N VAL A 330 7.89 -16.72 15.58
CA VAL A 330 7.23 -16.32 14.33
C VAL A 330 6.03 -17.24 14.02
N HIS A 331 5.39 -17.03 12.86
CA HIS A 331 4.35 -17.93 12.35
C HIS A 331 3.09 -18.08 13.22
N PHE A 332 2.76 -17.11 14.07
CA PHE A 332 1.56 -17.19 14.90
C PHE A 332 0.28 -17.28 14.06
N SER A 333 -0.61 -18.23 14.38
CA SER A 333 -1.89 -18.40 13.68
C SER A 333 -2.72 -17.11 13.66
N LEU A 334 -3.38 -16.83 12.52
CA LEU A 334 -4.30 -15.70 12.33
C LEU A 334 -5.43 -15.61 13.35
N ARG A 335 -5.68 -16.65 14.14
CA ARG A 335 -6.64 -16.64 15.25
C ARG A 335 -6.25 -15.71 16.41
N TYR A 336 -4.95 -15.40 16.56
CA TYR A 336 -4.46 -14.48 17.58
C TYR A 336 -4.22 -13.10 16.98
N SER A 337 -4.81 -12.08 17.56
CA SER A 337 -4.48 -10.69 17.30
C SER A 337 -3.03 -10.37 17.69
N ASP A 338 -2.48 -9.31 17.13
CA ASP A 338 -1.14 -8.86 17.49
C ASP A 338 -1.06 -8.40 18.97
N GLU A 339 -2.19 -8.01 19.58
CA GLU A 339 -2.27 -7.68 21.00
C GLU A 339 -2.17 -8.92 21.88
N GLU A 340 -2.86 -10.02 21.53
CA GLU A 340 -2.75 -11.30 22.27
C GLU A 340 -1.33 -11.86 22.23
N ILE A 341 -0.63 -11.76 21.09
CA ILE A 341 0.78 -12.21 20.95
C ILE A 341 1.76 -11.31 21.73
N ARG A 342 1.50 -10.00 21.79
CA ARG A 342 2.32 -9.03 22.56
C ARG A 342 1.97 -8.99 24.04
N SER A 343 0.84 -9.56 24.44
CA SER A 343 0.35 -9.49 25.82
C SER A 343 1.31 -10.20 26.77
N SER A 344 1.41 -9.71 28.00
CA SER A 344 2.23 -10.31 29.05
C SER A 344 1.68 -11.66 29.55
N ASP A 345 0.65 -12.23 28.92
CA ASP A 345 0.07 -13.52 29.34
C ASP A 345 0.92 -14.72 28.87
N LEU A 346 1.94 -14.50 28.02
CA LEU A 346 3.05 -15.45 27.83
C LEU A 346 3.97 -15.52 29.07
N ASP A 347 4.00 -14.47 29.91
CA ASP A 347 4.63 -14.46 31.24
C ASP A 347 3.59 -14.89 32.30
N GLY A 348 3.16 -16.15 32.22
CA GLY A 348 1.88 -16.61 32.75
C GLY A 348 1.61 -16.45 34.26
N ASP A 349 0.38 -16.04 34.59
CA ASP A 349 -0.17 -16.02 35.96
C ASP A 349 -0.69 -17.40 36.44
N GLN A 350 -0.38 -18.49 35.70
CA GLN A 350 -0.59 -19.88 36.17
C GLN A 350 0.70 -20.55 36.68
N PHE A 351 1.90 -20.06 36.34
CA PHE A 351 3.17 -20.70 36.71
C PHE A 351 4.28 -19.70 37.04
N GLY A 352 4.33 -19.25 38.30
CA GLY A 352 5.55 -18.80 39.00
C GLY A 352 6.39 -17.68 38.36
N LYS A 353 6.16 -16.43 38.80
CA LYS A 353 6.93 -15.23 38.41
C LYS A 353 8.45 -15.36 38.48
N PRO A 354 9.16 -14.82 37.49
CA PRO A 354 10.39 -14.05 37.68
C PRO A 354 10.21 -12.58 37.24
N ALA A 355 11.01 -11.66 37.79
CA ALA A 355 10.89 -10.23 37.52
C ALA A 355 11.80 -9.76 36.37
N VAL A 356 11.27 -8.89 35.49
CA VAL A 356 12.07 -8.07 34.57
C VAL A 356 11.65 -6.61 34.68
N SER A 357 12.62 -5.73 34.93
CA SER A 357 12.44 -4.28 34.99
C SER A 357 12.71 -3.65 33.63
N LEU A 358 11.69 -3.09 32.99
CA LEU A 358 11.83 -2.25 31.81
C LEU A 358 12.21 -0.82 32.23
N SER A 359 13.52 -0.56 32.34
CA SER A 359 14.06 0.75 32.69
C SER A 359 15.42 1.03 32.02
N LEU A 360 15.48 2.17 31.33
CA LEU A 360 16.68 2.91 30.91
C LEU A 360 17.56 2.37 29.77
N LEU A 361 17.39 3.01 28.60
CA LEU A 361 18.52 3.59 27.85
C LEU A 361 18.22 5.06 27.57
N GLU A 362 18.36 5.91 28.59
CA GLU A 362 18.50 7.36 28.40
C GLU A 362 19.85 7.67 27.77
N HIS A 363 19.86 8.46 26.70
CA HIS A 363 21.09 8.96 26.11
C HIS A 363 21.61 10.13 26.97
N ARG A 364 22.74 9.94 27.64
CA ARG A 364 23.43 11.04 28.36
C ARG A 364 23.84 12.14 27.36
N SER A 365 23.31 13.34 27.53
CA SER A 365 23.82 14.57 26.93
C SER A 365 24.97 15.14 27.79
N GLY A 366 25.92 15.82 27.13
CA GLY A 366 27.05 16.49 27.76
C GLY A 366 26.68 17.78 28.49
N THR A 367 27.61 18.29 29.29
CA THR A 367 27.40 19.32 30.32
C THR A 367 27.55 20.77 29.83
N GLY A 368 26.41 21.50 29.79
CA GLY A 368 26.25 22.95 30.09
C GLY A 368 27.06 24.02 29.31
N PRO A 369 26.93 25.32 29.67
CA PRO A 369 25.99 25.88 30.66
C PRO A 369 25.19 27.13 30.18
N GLU A 370 24.43 27.70 31.13
CA GLU A 370 23.97 29.11 31.23
C GLU A 370 22.79 29.66 30.40
N SER A 371 21.68 29.85 31.14
CA SER A 371 20.75 31.00 31.17
C SER A 371 20.17 31.58 29.86
N LEU A 372 18.83 31.59 29.80
CA LEU A 372 18.07 32.85 29.86
C LEU A 372 16.61 32.57 30.27
N ASP A 373 16.19 33.12 31.40
CA ASP A 373 14.82 33.06 31.90
C ASP A 373 13.88 34.03 31.15
N ASN A 374 12.57 33.83 31.36
CA ASN A 374 11.47 34.78 31.15
C ASN A 374 10.94 35.00 29.72
N VAL A 375 10.07 34.08 29.28
CA VAL A 375 8.79 34.47 28.67
C VAL A 375 7.64 33.76 29.38
N ILE A 376 6.81 34.53 30.08
CA ILE A 376 5.61 34.03 30.76
C ILE A 376 4.52 33.78 29.71
N LEU A 377 4.20 32.51 29.47
CA LEU A 377 2.97 32.09 28.78
C LEU A 377 2.09 31.29 29.75
N PRO A 378 0.75 31.42 29.66
CA PRO A 378 -0.15 30.97 30.71
C PRO A 378 -0.14 29.45 30.88
N ARG A 379 -0.12 29.00 32.15
CA ARG A 379 -0.36 27.61 32.54
C ARG A 379 -1.64 27.09 31.89
N ARG A 380 -1.55 26.33 30.80
CA ARG A 380 -2.59 25.39 30.43
C ARG A 380 -2.71 24.37 31.57
N ALA A 381 -3.92 24.19 32.08
CA ALA A 381 -4.19 23.20 33.09
C ALA A 381 -3.70 21.83 32.60
N SER A 382 -2.98 21.12 33.47
CA SER A 382 -2.73 19.69 33.25
C SER A 382 -4.09 18.98 33.13
N PRO A 383 -4.21 17.96 32.25
CA PRO A 383 -5.38 17.09 32.28
C PRO A 383 -5.37 16.37 33.64
N GLY A 384 -6.16 16.90 34.57
CA GLY A 384 -6.19 16.43 35.95
C GLY A 384 -6.53 14.95 36.03
N ARG A 385 -6.07 14.31 37.12
CA ARG A 385 -6.29 12.89 37.45
C ARG A 385 -7.79 12.52 37.54
N TRP A 386 -8.45 12.36 36.40
CA TRP A 386 -9.87 12.02 36.28
C TRP A 386 -10.15 10.96 35.19
N ARG A 387 -9.22 10.03 34.99
CA ARG A 387 -9.42 8.80 34.19
C ARG A 387 -8.87 7.54 34.87
N CYS A 388 -9.19 7.34 36.16
CA CYS A 388 -8.98 6.04 36.83
C CYS A 388 -9.99 5.70 37.95
N THR A 389 -11.18 6.32 37.92
CA THR A 389 -12.25 6.11 38.92
C THR A 389 -13.54 5.54 38.35
N ILE A 390 -13.65 5.33 37.03
CA ILE A 390 -14.79 4.61 36.42
C ILE A 390 -14.44 3.15 36.15
N VAL A 391 -13.27 2.85 35.56
CA VAL A 391 -12.86 1.46 35.27
C VAL A 391 -12.61 0.66 36.56
N SER A 392 -11.97 1.25 37.57
CA SER A 392 -11.76 0.62 38.88
C SER A 392 -13.04 0.43 39.70
N TRP A 393 -14.05 1.28 39.47
CA TRP A 393 -15.37 1.19 40.11
C TRP A 393 -16.29 0.18 39.39
N ALA A 394 -16.21 0.12 38.06
CA ALA A 394 -16.88 -0.88 37.23
C ALA A 394 -16.30 -2.29 37.43
N ALA A 395 -14.96 -2.45 37.41
CA ALA A 395 -14.29 -3.73 37.60
C ALA A 395 -14.52 -4.35 38.98
N ARG A 396 -14.76 -3.53 40.02
CA ARG A 396 -15.18 -4.02 41.35
C ARG A 396 -16.66 -4.39 41.47
N ARG A 397 -17.52 -4.01 40.50
CA ARG A 397 -18.96 -4.34 40.50
C ARG A 397 -19.41 -5.33 39.42
N LEU A 398 -18.65 -5.51 38.35
CA LEU A 398 -18.99 -6.39 37.22
C LEU A 398 -18.27 -7.74 37.28
N ARG A 399 -18.36 -8.43 38.42
CA ARG A 399 -18.17 -9.90 38.47
C ARG A 399 -19.41 -10.59 37.86
N LEU A 400 -19.64 -10.42 36.55
CA LEU A 400 -20.58 -11.31 35.86
C LEU A 400 -19.99 -12.72 35.89
N SER A 401 -20.66 -13.62 36.59
CA SER A 401 -20.36 -15.05 36.54
C SER A 401 -20.46 -15.55 35.09
N ARG A 402 -19.90 -16.74 34.80
CA ARG A 402 -20.11 -17.42 33.49
C ARG A 402 -21.59 -17.48 33.10
N ARG A 403 -22.52 -17.61 34.06
CA ARG A 403 -23.97 -17.51 33.83
C ARG A 403 -24.41 -16.12 33.37
N GLY A 404 -23.86 -15.05 33.96
CA GLY A 404 -24.11 -13.67 33.53
C GLY A 404 -23.63 -13.40 32.10
N LEU A 405 -22.45 -13.89 31.73
CA LEU A 405 -21.92 -13.76 30.37
C LEU A 405 -22.74 -14.54 29.33
N LEU A 406 -23.16 -15.76 29.66
CA LEU A 406 -24.10 -16.56 28.85
C LEU A 406 -25.48 -15.89 28.72
N VAL A 407 -25.97 -15.24 29.78
CA VAL A 407 -27.22 -14.47 29.76
C VAL A 407 -27.08 -13.21 28.88
N CYS A 408 -25.97 -12.49 28.98
CA CYS A 408 -25.66 -11.37 28.08
C CYS A 408 -25.59 -11.84 26.62
N PHE A 409 -24.91 -12.94 26.32
CA PHE A 409 -24.85 -13.50 24.97
C PHE A 409 -26.24 -13.94 24.46
N LYS A 410 -27.04 -14.62 25.29
CA LYS A 410 -28.41 -15.04 24.97
C LYS A 410 -29.32 -13.88 24.57
N TYR A 411 -29.15 -12.70 25.15
CA TYR A 411 -29.94 -11.51 24.81
C TYR A 411 -29.28 -10.60 23.76
N LEU A 412 -27.95 -10.57 23.66
CA LEU A 412 -27.23 -9.73 22.72
C LEU A 412 -27.13 -10.35 21.32
N ALA A 413 -26.96 -11.68 21.21
CA ALA A 413 -26.92 -12.38 19.93
C ALA A 413 -28.18 -12.15 19.05
N PRO A 414 -29.43 -12.29 19.55
CA PRO A 414 -30.61 -11.97 18.74
C PRO A 414 -30.72 -10.48 18.40
N VAL A 415 -30.21 -9.57 19.25
CA VAL A 415 -30.17 -8.12 18.95
C VAL A 415 -29.16 -7.83 17.84
N ILE A 416 -27.96 -8.44 17.87
CA ILE A 416 -26.97 -8.31 16.78
C ILE A 416 -27.52 -8.90 15.49
N ALA A 417 -28.12 -10.10 15.52
CA ALA A 417 -28.74 -10.70 14.35
C ALA A 417 -29.88 -9.82 13.79
N ALA A 418 -30.74 -9.26 14.65
CA ALA A 418 -31.77 -8.32 14.25
C ALA A 418 -31.17 -7.05 13.62
N VAL A 419 -30.10 -6.47 14.18
CA VAL A 419 -29.43 -5.30 13.59
C VAL A 419 -28.84 -5.63 12.21
N LEU A 420 -28.15 -6.77 12.06
CA LEU A 420 -27.57 -7.21 10.80
C LEU A 420 -28.62 -7.49 9.72
N VAL A 421 -29.81 -7.97 10.07
CA VAL A 421 -30.91 -8.23 9.12
C VAL A 421 -31.74 -6.98 8.83
N LEU A 422 -32.08 -6.18 9.84
CA LEU A 422 -33.02 -5.06 9.71
C LEU A 422 -32.37 -3.81 9.10
N VAL A 423 -31.09 -3.52 9.36
CA VAL A 423 -30.43 -2.31 8.81
C VAL A 423 -30.38 -2.31 7.27
N PRO A 424 -30.00 -3.40 6.57
CA PRO A 424 -30.01 -3.49 5.10
C PRO A 424 -31.37 -3.34 4.43
N ILE A 425 -32.45 -3.57 5.19
CA ILE A 425 -33.84 -3.52 4.73
C ILE A 425 -34.44 -2.13 5.01
N PHE A 426 -34.42 -1.70 6.27
CA PHE A 426 -35.17 -0.53 6.76
C PHE A 426 -34.31 0.73 6.92
N ALA A 427 -32.99 0.61 7.00
CA ALA A 427 -32.09 1.73 7.24
C ALA A 427 -30.87 1.77 6.28
N PRO A 428 -30.99 1.52 4.97
CA PRO A 428 -29.88 1.67 4.04
C PRO A 428 -29.37 3.12 3.99
N SER A 429 -28.09 3.30 3.71
CA SER A 429 -27.47 4.61 3.46
C SER A 429 -27.72 5.04 2.01
N TYR A 430 -28.23 6.25 1.78
CA TYR A 430 -28.24 6.88 0.46
C TYR A 430 -28.96 6.09 -0.67
N LEU A 431 -29.92 5.21 -0.32
CA LEU A 431 -30.83 4.55 -1.29
C LEU A 431 -32.19 5.23 -1.44
N HIS A 432 -32.46 6.28 -0.66
CA HIS A 432 -33.71 7.03 -0.71
C HIS A 432 -33.42 8.49 -1.15
N PRO A 433 -33.24 8.76 -2.45
CA PRO A 433 -32.91 10.09 -2.92
C PRO A 433 -34.09 11.06 -2.80
N PRO A 434 -33.82 12.39 -2.71
CA PRO A 434 -34.85 13.42 -2.75
C PRO A 434 -35.78 13.32 -3.98
N ALA A 435 -36.97 13.92 -3.91
CA ALA A 435 -37.97 13.85 -4.98
C ALA A 435 -37.43 14.34 -6.34
N HIS A 436 -36.73 15.47 -6.35
CA HIS A 436 -36.18 16.10 -7.55
C HIS A 436 -35.14 15.24 -8.31
N TYR A 437 -34.47 14.29 -7.63
CA TYR A 437 -33.61 13.30 -8.32
C TYR A 437 -34.47 12.39 -9.19
N ARG A 438 -35.57 11.84 -8.64
CA ARG A 438 -36.49 10.98 -9.38
C ARG A 438 -37.21 11.73 -10.50
N GLU A 439 -37.46 13.02 -10.33
CA GLU A 439 -38.02 13.89 -11.38
C GLU A 439 -37.02 14.08 -12.55
N LEU A 440 -35.73 14.30 -12.25
CA LEU A 440 -34.68 14.36 -13.29
C LEU A 440 -34.51 13.01 -13.99
N GLU A 441 -34.41 11.90 -13.25
CA GLU A 441 -34.36 10.54 -13.83
C GLU A 441 -35.57 10.28 -14.73
N ALA A 442 -36.78 10.69 -14.33
CA ALA A 442 -38.00 10.50 -15.11
C ALA A 442 -38.04 11.34 -16.40
N ARG A 443 -37.54 12.59 -16.39
CA ARG A 443 -37.43 13.43 -17.60
C ARG A 443 -36.45 12.86 -18.63
N CYS A 444 -35.41 12.16 -18.17
CA CYS A 444 -34.31 11.65 -18.99
C CYS A 444 -34.39 10.15 -19.30
N ARG A 445 -35.59 9.55 -19.24
CA ARG A 445 -35.74 8.09 -19.34
C ARG A 445 -36.14 7.61 -20.73
N GLY A 446 -35.36 6.67 -21.27
CA GLY A 446 -35.66 5.95 -22.51
C GLY A 446 -35.20 6.69 -23.76
N ASP A 447 -35.37 6.04 -24.91
CA ASP A 447 -34.77 6.47 -26.19
C ASP A 447 -35.40 7.76 -26.77
N ALA A 448 -36.51 8.23 -26.18
CA ALA A 448 -37.18 9.48 -26.51
C ALA A 448 -36.77 10.66 -25.59
N ALA A 449 -35.71 10.51 -24.79
CA ALA A 449 -35.21 11.59 -23.94
C ALA A 449 -34.48 12.65 -24.78
N GLU A 450 -35.09 13.82 -24.92
CA GLU A 450 -34.54 14.96 -25.66
C GLU A 450 -33.15 15.41 -25.12
N PRO A 451 -32.24 15.90 -25.99
CA PRO A 451 -30.98 16.49 -25.54
C PRO A 451 -31.22 17.63 -24.56
N GLY A 452 -30.50 17.64 -23.44
CA GLY A 452 -30.64 18.65 -22.39
C GLY A 452 -31.71 18.38 -21.33
N CYS A 453 -32.38 17.22 -21.35
CA CYS A 453 -33.43 16.84 -20.40
C CYS A 453 -33.07 17.01 -18.90
N ALA A 454 -31.77 16.95 -18.57
CA ALA A 454 -31.27 17.08 -17.20
C ALA A 454 -30.94 18.53 -16.80
N ASN A 455 -30.84 19.44 -17.78
CA ASN A 455 -30.39 20.82 -17.64
C ASN A 455 -31.54 21.83 -17.92
N PRO A 456 -32.59 21.88 -17.07
CA PRO A 456 -33.78 22.70 -17.34
C PRO A 456 -33.51 24.21 -17.30
N SER A 457 -32.38 24.65 -16.74
CA SER A 457 -31.96 26.06 -16.73
C SER A 457 -31.08 26.46 -17.92
N ASN A 458 -30.72 25.53 -18.82
CA ASN A 458 -29.78 25.74 -19.92
C ASN A 458 -28.41 26.29 -19.46
N GLU A 459 -27.92 25.84 -18.30
CA GLU A 459 -26.63 26.26 -17.76
C GLU A 459 -25.49 25.74 -18.65
N LYS A 460 -24.51 26.60 -18.97
CA LYS A 460 -23.35 26.23 -19.78
C LYS A 460 -22.29 25.52 -18.93
N VAL A 461 -21.92 24.31 -19.34
CA VAL A 461 -20.99 23.42 -18.62
C VAL A 461 -19.73 23.20 -19.44
N PHE A 462 -18.57 23.57 -18.88
CA PHE A 462 -17.26 23.19 -19.39
C PHE A 462 -16.80 21.88 -18.73
N ILE A 463 -16.63 20.82 -19.50
CA ILE A 463 -16.15 19.51 -19.02
C ILE A 463 -14.62 19.48 -19.19
N ALA A 464 -13.88 19.34 -18.11
CA ALA A 464 -12.41 19.30 -18.08
C ALA A 464 -11.90 17.92 -17.68
N ILE A 465 -11.15 17.28 -18.56
CA ILE A 465 -10.65 15.91 -18.38
C ILE A 465 -9.13 15.90 -18.56
N SER A 466 -8.44 15.34 -17.56
CA SER A 466 -7.06 14.89 -17.67
C SER A 466 -7.11 13.37 -17.77
N LEU A 467 -6.71 12.81 -18.91
CA LEU A 467 -6.84 11.38 -19.20
C LEU A 467 -5.48 10.71 -19.33
N TYR A 468 -5.40 9.44 -18.90
CA TYR A 468 -4.37 8.50 -19.30
C TYR A 468 -5.07 7.20 -19.71
N ASP A 469 -4.95 6.80 -20.96
CA ASP A 469 -5.72 5.70 -21.53
C ASP A 469 -4.83 4.77 -22.36
N ARG A 470 -3.88 4.11 -21.69
CA ARG A 470 -2.98 3.17 -22.36
C ARG A 470 -3.80 2.07 -23.04
N GLY A 471 -3.63 1.92 -24.35
CA GLY A 471 -4.40 0.99 -25.18
C GLY A 471 -5.78 1.47 -25.64
N GLY A 472 -6.18 2.72 -25.35
CA GLY A 472 -7.40 3.34 -25.90
C GLY A 472 -8.74 2.74 -25.42
N HIS A 473 -8.73 2.07 -24.26
CA HIS A 473 -9.84 1.27 -23.76
C HIS A 473 -10.88 2.08 -22.97
N LEU A 474 -10.54 3.29 -22.49
CA LEU A 474 -11.48 4.22 -21.88
C LEU A 474 -12.22 5.02 -22.96
N ALA A 475 -11.48 5.69 -23.85
CA ALA A 475 -12.02 6.53 -24.92
C ALA A 475 -12.84 5.70 -25.94
N GLY A 476 -12.34 4.55 -26.38
CA GLY A 476 -13.07 3.62 -27.26
C GLY A 476 -14.11 2.76 -26.55
N GLY A 477 -14.18 2.80 -25.22
CA GLY A 477 -14.94 1.86 -24.40
C GLY A 477 -16.22 2.40 -23.74
N PRO A 478 -16.68 1.75 -22.66
CA PRO A 478 -17.87 2.18 -21.91
C PRO A 478 -17.75 3.61 -21.34
N TRP A 479 -16.53 4.07 -21.03
CA TRP A 479 -16.29 5.41 -20.51
C TRP A 479 -16.56 6.50 -21.55
N GLY A 480 -16.04 6.36 -22.78
CA GLY A 480 -16.35 7.27 -23.89
C GLY A 480 -17.86 7.34 -24.17
N LYS A 481 -18.56 6.19 -24.16
CA LYS A 481 -20.02 6.12 -24.30
C LYS A 481 -20.75 6.83 -23.15
N ALA A 482 -20.26 6.70 -21.91
CA ALA A 482 -20.81 7.42 -20.77
C ALA A 482 -20.60 8.94 -20.88
N LEU A 483 -19.46 9.38 -21.41
CA LEU A 483 -19.18 10.80 -21.66
C LEU A 483 -20.10 11.40 -22.74
N LEU A 484 -20.30 10.70 -23.87
CA LEU A 484 -21.23 11.12 -24.92
C LEU A 484 -22.67 11.20 -24.38
N ASN A 485 -23.11 10.21 -23.60
CA ASN A 485 -24.41 10.23 -22.93
C ASN A 485 -24.54 11.39 -21.93
N LEU A 486 -23.48 11.77 -21.22
CA LEU A 486 -23.49 12.94 -20.33
C LEU A 486 -23.63 14.25 -21.12
N ILE A 487 -22.96 14.39 -22.26
CA ILE A 487 -23.11 15.55 -23.14
C ILE A 487 -24.55 15.64 -23.66
N HIS A 488 -25.18 14.50 -23.99
CA HIS A 488 -26.61 14.45 -24.34
C HIS A 488 -27.51 14.92 -23.18
N LEU A 489 -27.27 14.46 -21.94
CA LEU A 489 -28.04 14.88 -20.76
C LEU A 489 -27.91 16.39 -20.45
N ILE A 490 -26.72 16.97 -20.63
CA ILE A 490 -26.44 18.41 -20.47
C ILE A 490 -27.06 19.24 -21.61
N GLY A 491 -27.16 18.65 -22.80
CA GLY A 491 -27.52 19.30 -24.05
C GLY A 491 -26.25 19.74 -24.80
N PRO A 492 -25.99 19.27 -26.04
CA PRO A 492 -24.75 19.56 -26.76
C PRO A 492 -24.43 21.06 -26.96
N SER A 493 -25.45 21.91 -27.11
CA SER A 493 -25.32 23.37 -27.22
C SER A 493 -24.97 24.08 -25.89
N ASN A 494 -25.08 23.36 -24.78
CA ASN A 494 -24.77 23.82 -23.43
C ASN A 494 -23.50 23.16 -22.86
N ALA A 495 -22.87 22.25 -23.61
CA ALA A 495 -21.63 21.59 -23.22
C ALA A 495 -20.42 22.13 -24.01
N TYR A 496 -19.26 22.16 -23.36
CA TYR A 496 -17.96 22.23 -24.02
C TYR A 496 -17.07 21.12 -23.45
N LEU A 497 -16.39 20.35 -24.29
CA LEU A 497 -15.53 19.25 -23.84
C LEU A 497 -14.05 19.60 -24.03
N SER A 498 -13.27 19.60 -22.95
CA SER A 498 -11.81 19.65 -23.01
C SER A 498 -11.20 18.37 -22.47
N ILE A 499 -10.48 17.64 -23.32
CA ILE A 499 -9.66 16.49 -22.94
C ILE A 499 -8.21 16.84 -23.21
N TYR A 500 -7.38 16.73 -22.18
CA TYR A 500 -5.93 16.67 -22.33
C TYR A 500 -5.44 15.28 -21.91
N GLU A 501 -4.79 14.58 -22.83
CA GLU A 501 -4.18 13.28 -22.63
C GLU A 501 -2.70 13.36 -23.02
N ASN A 502 -1.85 12.66 -22.28
CA ASN A 502 -0.43 12.58 -22.58
C ASN A 502 0.22 11.24 -22.22
N ASP A 503 1.27 10.88 -22.98
CA ASP A 503 2.11 9.68 -22.80
C ASP A 503 1.35 8.32 -22.85
N SER A 504 0.13 8.22 -23.42
CA SER A 504 -0.65 6.96 -23.47
C SER A 504 -0.40 6.03 -24.66
N GLY A 505 0.33 6.48 -25.70
CA GLY A 505 0.69 5.68 -26.88
C GLY A 505 -0.27 5.79 -28.08
N PRO A 506 0.05 5.12 -29.21
CA PRO A 506 -0.65 5.30 -30.48
C PRO A 506 -2.08 4.74 -30.50
N GLU A 507 -2.36 3.67 -29.76
CA GLU A 507 -3.71 3.11 -29.63
C GLU A 507 -4.65 4.08 -28.91
N ALA A 508 -4.13 4.81 -27.92
CA ALA A 508 -4.86 5.85 -27.20
C ALA A 508 -5.18 7.04 -28.12
N ALA A 509 -4.21 7.48 -28.93
CA ALA A 509 -4.40 8.53 -29.92
C ALA A 509 -5.51 8.18 -30.91
N ALA A 510 -5.50 6.96 -31.46
CA ALA A 510 -6.53 6.49 -32.38
C ALA A 510 -7.93 6.40 -31.73
N ALA A 511 -8.00 5.94 -30.47
CA ALA A 511 -9.27 5.89 -29.73
C ALA A 511 -9.82 7.28 -29.39
N LEU A 512 -8.95 8.25 -29.09
CA LEU A 512 -9.34 9.65 -28.89
C LEU A 512 -9.81 10.32 -30.18
N GLU A 513 -9.17 10.03 -31.32
CA GLU A 513 -9.59 10.53 -32.63
C GLU A 513 -10.97 9.99 -33.03
N GLU A 514 -11.26 8.72 -32.73
CA GLU A 514 -12.58 8.12 -32.93
C GLU A 514 -13.63 8.70 -31.99
N LEU A 515 -13.31 8.88 -30.70
CA LEU A 515 -14.19 9.57 -29.76
C LEU A 515 -14.49 11.00 -30.25
N GLN A 516 -13.48 11.73 -30.73
CA GLN A 516 -13.61 13.10 -31.23
C GLN A 516 -14.61 13.20 -32.39
N ARG A 517 -14.63 12.24 -33.32
CA ARG A 517 -15.63 12.17 -34.41
C ARG A 517 -17.07 12.06 -33.92
N GLN A 518 -17.28 11.54 -32.72
CA GLN A 518 -18.61 11.30 -32.14
C GLN A 518 -19.08 12.41 -31.18
N VAL A 519 -18.21 13.34 -30.79
CA VAL A 519 -18.54 14.42 -29.83
C VAL A 519 -19.47 15.46 -30.48
N PRO A 520 -20.71 15.64 -29.99
CA PRO A 520 -21.70 16.51 -30.64
C PRO A 520 -21.63 17.99 -30.21
N CYS A 521 -20.68 18.36 -29.34
CA CYS A 521 -20.51 19.71 -28.81
C CYS A 521 -19.17 20.33 -29.22
N ASN A 522 -19.03 21.64 -29.01
CA ASN A 522 -17.72 22.31 -29.14
C ASN A 522 -16.70 21.66 -28.19
N HIS A 523 -15.48 21.47 -28.67
CA HIS A 523 -14.48 20.73 -27.91
C HIS A 523 -13.03 21.13 -28.24
N SER A 524 -12.12 20.76 -27.33
CA SER A 524 -10.68 20.75 -27.55
C SER A 524 -10.14 19.44 -26.98
N ILE A 525 -9.85 18.48 -27.86
CA ILE A 525 -9.24 17.19 -27.51
C ILE A 525 -7.79 17.26 -27.96
N VAL A 526 -6.86 17.01 -27.04
CA VAL A 526 -5.41 17.10 -27.25
C VAL A 526 -4.77 15.80 -26.78
N ASN A 527 -4.19 15.07 -27.73
CA ASN A 527 -3.20 14.02 -27.48
C ASN A 527 -1.81 14.67 -27.55
N ASP A 528 -1.03 14.57 -26.47
CA ASP A 528 0.33 15.11 -26.38
C ASP A 528 1.31 13.93 -26.22
N PRO A 529 2.09 13.59 -27.28
CA PRO A 529 2.93 12.40 -27.27
C PRO A 529 3.95 12.36 -26.13
N HIS A 530 4.41 13.52 -25.63
CA HIS A 530 5.31 13.59 -24.48
C HIS A 530 5.34 14.98 -23.82
N VAL A 531 5.09 15.03 -22.50
CA VAL A 531 5.34 16.23 -21.70
C VAL A 531 6.80 16.30 -21.29
N ASP A 532 7.57 17.24 -21.85
CA ASP A 532 8.97 17.45 -21.47
C ASP A 532 9.11 17.87 -20.00
N MET A 533 9.42 16.88 -19.15
CA MET A 533 9.57 17.01 -17.70
C MET A 533 10.66 18.03 -17.31
N ARG A 534 11.63 18.33 -18.19
CA ARG A 534 12.71 19.30 -17.90
C ARG A 534 12.20 20.73 -17.80
N LEU A 535 11.01 21.00 -18.33
CA LEU A 535 10.35 22.31 -18.26
C LEU A 535 9.54 22.48 -16.96
N ILE A 536 9.27 21.39 -16.24
CA ILE A 536 8.59 21.41 -14.94
C ILE A 536 9.66 21.67 -13.87
N PRO A 537 9.42 22.57 -12.88
CA PRO A 537 10.40 22.87 -11.85
C PRO A 537 10.88 21.62 -11.09
N ASN A 538 12.19 21.42 -11.11
CA ASN A 538 12.86 20.37 -10.37
C ASN A 538 13.23 20.82 -8.95
N VAL A 539 13.33 19.85 -8.06
CA VAL A 539 13.81 19.99 -6.69
C VAL A 539 15.11 19.19 -6.53
N THR A 540 16.04 19.74 -5.75
CA THR A 540 17.34 19.12 -5.48
C THR A 540 17.24 18.25 -4.23
N MET A 541 17.45 16.95 -4.40
CA MET A 541 17.40 15.95 -3.33
C MET A 541 18.62 16.04 -2.39
N PRO A 542 18.55 15.44 -1.19
CA PRO A 542 19.70 15.29 -0.27
C PRO A 542 20.97 14.70 -0.91
N ASP A 543 20.82 13.79 -1.88
CA ASP A 543 21.91 13.16 -2.63
C ASP A 543 22.44 14.01 -3.80
N GLY A 544 21.90 15.22 -3.98
CA GLY A 544 22.21 16.13 -5.08
C GLY A 544 21.46 15.86 -6.39
N THR A 545 20.64 14.81 -6.48
CA THR A 545 19.89 14.50 -7.71
C THR A 545 18.77 15.53 -7.95
N GLN A 546 18.53 15.87 -9.21
CA GLN A 546 17.42 16.73 -9.63
C GLN A 546 16.20 15.86 -9.95
N ARG A 547 15.07 16.10 -9.28
CA ARG A 547 13.84 15.32 -9.44
C ARG A 547 12.63 16.23 -9.66
N THR A 548 11.64 15.77 -10.41
CA THR A 548 10.36 16.47 -10.58
C THR A 548 9.34 15.92 -9.57
N LYS A 549 8.70 16.77 -8.76
CA LYS A 549 7.64 16.32 -7.84
C LYS A 549 6.41 15.87 -8.61
N ARG A 550 5.77 14.77 -8.19
CA ARG A 550 4.57 14.21 -8.83
C ARG A 550 3.44 15.23 -8.90
N ILE A 551 3.23 16.00 -7.83
CA ILE A 551 2.18 17.02 -7.76
C ILE A 551 2.45 18.20 -8.70
N ALA A 552 3.73 18.51 -8.97
CA ALA A 552 4.11 19.54 -9.96
C ALA A 552 3.66 19.13 -11.36
N TYR A 553 3.90 17.88 -11.73
CA TYR A 553 3.43 17.28 -12.98
C TYR A 553 1.90 17.22 -13.08
N LEU A 554 1.20 16.70 -12.05
CA LEU A 554 -0.26 16.64 -12.05
C LEU A 554 -0.91 18.05 -12.16
N SER A 555 -0.32 19.06 -11.51
CA SER A 555 -0.79 20.44 -11.62
C SER A 555 -0.66 21.00 -13.05
N GLU A 556 0.46 20.75 -13.74
CA GLU A 556 0.64 21.15 -15.14
C GLU A 556 -0.39 20.45 -16.03
N VAL A 557 -0.48 19.11 -15.98
CA VAL A 557 -1.41 18.32 -16.81
C VAL A 557 -2.87 18.79 -16.63
N ARG A 558 -3.32 19.02 -15.39
CA ARG A 558 -4.67 19.55 -15.14
C ARG A 558 -4.85 21.00 -15.61
N ASN A 559 -3.83 21.85 -15.53
CA ASN A 559 -3.87 23.19 -16.11
C ASN A 559 -3.96 23.17 -17.65
N ARG A 560 -3.37 22.17 -18.32
CA ARG A 560 -3.50 22.00 -19.78
C ARG A 560 -4.94 21.74 -20.20
N ALA A 561 -5.67 20.91 -19.45
CA ALA A 561 -7.11 20.70 -19.63
C ALA A 561 -7.98 21.96 -19.36
N LEU A 562 -7.43 23.00 -18.72
CA LEU A 562 -8.11 24.29 -18.52
C LEU A 562 -7.73 25.36 -19.53
N ARG A 563 -6.68 25.18 -20.36
CA ARG A 563 -6.25 26.19 -21.35
C ARG A 563 -7.38 26.66 -22.29
N PRO A 564 -8.38 25.85 -22.69
CA PRO A 564 -9.49 26.36 -23.49
C PRO A 564 -10.41 27.36 -22.76
N LEU A 565 -10.45 27.39 -21.42
CA LEU A 565 -11.14 28.45 -20.63
C LEU A 565 -10.36 29.78 -20.55
N ASP A 566 -9.09 29.76 -20.93
CA ASP A 566 -8.22 30.95 -20.99
C ASP A 566 -8.15 31.57 -22.39
N ARG A 567 -8.52 30.80 -23.42
CA ARG A 567 -8.41 31.22 -24.81
C ARG A 567 -9.55 32.19 -25.15
N VAL A 568 -9.19 33.47 -25.17
CA VAL A 568 -9.88 34.49 -25.96
C VAL A 568 -10.14 33.91 -27.35
N GLY A 569 -11.41 33.84 -27.75
CA GLY A 569 -11.93 33.39 -29.04
C GLY A 569 -10.97 32.59 -29.91
N GLY A 570 -11.12 31.25 -29.92
CA GLY A 570 -10.80 30.49 -31.13
C GLY A 570 -11.54 31.12 -32.33
N GLU A 571 -10.95 31.03 -33.53
CA GLU A 571 -11.14 31.95 -34.68
C GLU A 571 -12.58 32.26 -35.15
N HIS A 572 -13.61 31.66 -34.56
CA HIS A 572 -15.01 31.82 -34.95
C HIS A 572 -16.03 32.22 -33.85
N ASP A 573 -15.78 32.04 -32.53
CA ASP A 573 -16.89 32.04 -31.51
C ASP A 573 -16.83 33.11 -30.38
N GLY A 574 -15.74 33.86 -30.20
CA GLY A 574 -15.66 34.92 -29.16
C GLY A 574 -15.53 34.43 -27.71
N ILE A 575 -15.91 35.25 -26.72
CA ILE A 575 -15.82 34.92 -25.28
C ILE A 575 -17.13 34.28 -24.82
N VAL A 576 -17.10 32.99 -24.50
CA VAL A 576 -18.26 32.23 -23.99
C VAL A 576 -18.20 32.17 -22.46
N PRO A 577 -19.16 32.79 -21.73
CA PRO A 577 -19.28 32.59 -20.30
C PRO A 577 -19.88 31.21 -20.01
N PHE A 578 -19.21 30.44 -19.17
CA PHE A 578 -19.74 29.20 -18.59
C PHE A 578 -20.36 29.48 -17.22
N ASP A 579 -21.37 28.71 -16.85
CA ASP A 579 -21.96 28.73 -15.51
C ASP A 579 -21.20 27.76 -14.59
N LYS A 580 -20.90 26.56 -15.12
CA LYS A 580 -20.29 25.45 -14.38
C LYS A 580 -19.06 24.88 -15.09
N ILE A 581 -18.14 24.36 -14.30
CA ILE A 581 -17.08 23.44 -14.74
C ILE A 581 -17.35 22.08 -14.12
N LEU A 582 -17.23 21.02 -14.91
CA LEU A 582 -17.21 19.64 -14.45
C LEU A 582 -15.82 19.06 -14.69
N PHE A 583 -15.07 18.78 -13.62
CA PHE A 583 -13.89 17.94 -13.71
C PHE A 583 -14.30 16.47 -13.63
N LEU A 584 -13.70 15.66 -14.50
CA LEU A 584 -13.90 14.21 -14.54
C LEU A 584 -12.54 13.52 -14.72
N ASN A 585 -12.21 12.60 -13.82
CA ASN A 585 -11.03 11.74 -13.93
C ASN A 585 -11.36 10.47 -14.78
N ASP A 586 -10.36 9.61 -14.93
CA ASP A 586 -10.35 8.26 -15.49
C ASP A 586 -11.13 7.20 -14.68
N ILE A 587 -12.29 7.58 -14.13
CA ILE A 587 -13.14 6.71 -13.29
C ILE A 587 -14.41 6.23 -14.02
N ALA A 588 -14.93 5.07 -13.63
CA ALA A 588 -16.27 4.63 -14.01
C ALA A 588 -17.34 5.48 -13.31
N PHE A 589 -18.30 6.00 -14.08
CA PHE A 589 -19.40 6.83 -13.58
C PHE A 589 -20.71 6.52 -14.32
N ARG A 590 -21.84 6.88 -13.70
CA ARG A 590 -23.15 6.86 -14.36
C ARG A 590 -23.45 8.27 -14.90
N PRO A 591 -23.83 8.46 -16.18
CA PRO A 591 -24.10 9.80 -16.73
C PRO A 591 -25.17 10.58 -15.93
N VAL A 592 -26.19 9.88 -15.44
CA VAL A 592 -27.26 10.47 -14.61
C VAL A 592 -26.75 10.91 -13.22
N ASP A 593 -25.76 10.24 -12.64
CA ASP A 593 -25.12 10.65 -11.39
C ASP A 593 -24.33 11.96 -11.59
N ALA A 594 -23.62 12.10 -12.72
CA ALA A 594 -22.93 13.34 -13.08
C ALA A 594 -23.93 14.50 -13.33
N ALA A 595 -25.07 14.21 -13.95
CA ALA A 595 -26.16 15.17 -14.12
C ALA A 595 -26.79 15.59 -12.76
N HIS A 596 -26.93 14.66 -11.81
CA HIS A 596 -27.34 15.01 -10.44
C HIS A 596 -26.30 15.88 -9.73
N LEU A 597 -25.01 15.60 -9.89
CA LEU A 597 -23.95 16.41 -9.30
C LEU A 597 -24.05 17.86 -9.79
N LEU A 598 -24.25 18.05 -11.09
CA LEU A 598 -24.42 19.34 -11.76
C LEU A 598 -25.70 20.07 -11.39
N PHE A 599 -26.85 19.40 -11.41
CA PHE A 599 -28.19 20.05 -11.47
C PHE A 599 -29.15 19.66 -10.34
N SER A 600 -28.78 18.74 -9.45
CA SER A 600 -29.62 18.32 -8.31
C SER A 600 -29.00 18.62 -6.94
N THR A 601 -27.67 18.64 -6.81
CA THR A 601 -26.99 18.85 -5.51
C THR A 601 -27.42 20.15 -4.83
N ASN A 602 -27.98 20.04 -3.63
CA ASN A 602 -28.38 21.16 -2.77
C ASN A 602 -29.27 22.19 -3.50
N ILE A 603 -30.33 21.72 -4.16
CA ILE A 603 -31.24 22.56 -4.95
C ILE A 603 -32.05 23.52 -4.07
N GLY A 604 -32.13 24.79 -4.47
CA GLY A 604 -32.97 25.81 -3.85
C GLY A 604 -34.43 25.79 -4.33
N PRO A 605 -35.32 26.59 -3.71
CA PRO A 605 -36.71 26.74 -4.13
C PRO A 605 -36.88 27.30 -5.56
N ASP A 606 -35.83 27.92 -6.10
CA ASP A 606 -35.71 28.42 -7.47
C ASP A 606 -35.33 27.34 -8.48
N GLY A 607 -35.18 26.07 -8.05
CA GLY A 607 -34.82 24.96 -8.94
C GLY A 607 -33.36 24.97 -9.39
N ARG A 608 -32.49 25.74 -8.72
CA ARG A 608 -31.06 25.85 -9.01
C ARG A 608 -30.21 25.33 -7.86
N THR A 609 -29.09 24.71 -8.19
CA THR A 609 -28.15 24.15 -7.21
C THR A 609 -27.41 25.22 -6.42
N ARG A 610 -27.20 25.00 -5.13
CA ARG A 610 -26.51 25.94 -4.23
C ARG A 610 -25.23 25.33 -3.69
N TYR A 611 -24.15 25.49 -4.44
CA TYR A 611 -22.80 25.13 -4.03
C TYR A 611 -21.78 26.00 -4.76
N LEU A 612 -20.59 26.18 -4.18
CA LEU A 612 -19.41 26.65 -4.91
C LEU A 612 -18.80 25.51 -5.72
N SER A 613 -18.56 24.39 -5.03
CA SER A 613 -18.07 23.12 -5.58
C SER A 613 -18.82 21.95 -4.94
N ALA A 614 -19.12 20.91 -5.72
CA ALA A 614 -19.76 19.68 -5.29
C ALA A 614 -19.00 18.47 -5.86
N CYS A 615 -18.57 17.55 -5.01
CA CYS A 615 -17.83 16.35 -5.41
C CYS A 615 -18.66 15.06 -5.25
N ALA A 616 -18.39 14.07 -6.10
CA ALA A 616 -18.84 12.69 -5.90
C ALA A 616 -18.08 12.00 -4.75
N LEU A 617 -18.47 10.76 -4.40
CA LEU A 617 -17.63 9.85 -3.62
C LEU A 617 -17.02 8.77 -4.53
N ASP A 618 -15.71 8.59 -4.43
CA ASP A 618 -14.91 7.63 -5.21
C ASP A 618 -14.53 6.39 -4.39
N TYR A 619 -14.75 5.21 -4.97
CA TYR A 619 -14.57 3.92 -4.32
C TYR A 619 -13.58 3.03 -5.07
N ARG A 620 -12.54 2.57 -4.35
CA ARG A 620 -11.56 1.60 -4.85
C ARG A 620 -12.09 0.17 -4.79
N THR A 621 -12.89 -0.14 -3.77
CA THR A 621 -13.58 -1.43 -3.61
C THR A 621 -14.98 -1.19 -3.05
N MET A 622 -15.80 -2.25 -2.92
CA MET A 622 -17.20 -2.18 -2.51
C MET A 622 -17.49 -1.31 -1.27
N PHE A 623 -16.57 -1.21 -0.31
CA PHE A 623 -16.72 -0.36 0.89
C PHE A 623 -15.59 0.66 1.08
N LEU A 624 -14.50 0.56 0.31
CA LEU A 624 -13.28 1.34 0.53
C LEU A 624 -13.31 2.63 -0.29
N PHE A 625 -13.53 3.75 0.39
CA PHE A 625 -13.40 5.10 -0.17
C PHE A 625 -11.94 5.41 -0.50
N TYR A 626 -11.71 5.98 -1.68
CA TYR A 626 -10.37 6.17 -2.25
C TYR A 626 -9.73 7.52 -1.91
N ASP A 627 -10.44 8.63 -2.12
CA ASP A 627 -9.88 9.99 -2.11
C ASP A 627 -9.64 10.58 -0.71
N LEU A 628 -8.77 9.91 0.06
CA LEU A 628 -8.29 10.40 1.35
C LEU A 628 -7.34 11.59 1.21
N TYR A 629 -6.71 11.75 0.04
CA TYR A 629 -5.65 12.74 -0.15
C TYR A 629 -6.19 14.14 -0.39
N ALA A 630 -7.19 14.32 -1.27
CA ALA A 630 -7.79 15.63 -1.51
C ALA A 630 -8.89 15.99 -0.50
N GLN A 631 -9.60 15.00 0.05
CA GLN A 631 -10.76 15.26 0.91
C GLN A 631 -10.37 15.70 2.34
N ARG A 632 -11.01 16.77 2.82
CA ARG A 632 -10.86 17.30 4.18
C ARG A 632 -12.23 17.69 4.72
N ASP A 633 -12.52 17.36 5.98
CA ASP A 633 -13.83 17.67 6.59
C ASP A 633 -14.10 19.19 6.69
N ALA A 634 -15.29 19.57 7.17
CA ALA A 634 -15.72 20.97 7.24
C ALA A 634 -14.80 21.89 8.06
N ASP A 635 -13.99 21.33 8.97
CA ASP A 635 -13.01 22.04 9.79
C ASP A 635 -11.56 21.81 9.27
N GLY A 636 -11.39 21.12 8.14
CA GLY A 636 -10.11 20.81 7.52
C GLY A 636 -9.37 19.60 8.10
N TYR A 637 -9.99 18.74 8.91
CA TYR A 637 -9.36 17.49 9.34
C TYR A 637 -9.26 16.48 8.19
N SER A 638 -8.31 15.55 8.30
CA SER A 638 -8.30 14.34 7.49
C SER A 638 -9.53 13.46 7.77
N ASN A 639 -9.84 12.55 6.84
CA ASN A 639 -10.91 11.58 7.01
C ASN A 639 -10.63 10.61 8.18
N GLY A 640 -11.65 9.86 8.56
CA GLY A 640 -11.56 8.77 9.52
C GLY A 640 -11.10 7.48 8.88
N LEU A 641 -11.79 6.38 9.20
CA LEU A 641 -11.58 5.14 8.45
C LEU A 641 -12.15 5.31 7.03
N PRO A 642 -11.55 4.69 6.00
CA PRO A 642 -11.95 4.83 4.60
C PRO A 642 -13.25 4.09 4.24
N PHE A 643 -14.26 4.16 5.10
CA PHE A 643 -15.59 3.57 4.89
C PHE A 643 -16.65 4.35 5.69
N TYR A 644 -17.93 4.08 5.43
CA TYR A 644 -19.03 4.86 6.01
C TYR A 644 -19.06 4.86 7.56
N PRO A 645 -19.32 6.01 8.21
CA PRO A 645 -19.32 7.37 7.67
C PRO A 645 -17.90 7.95 7.69
N ILE A 646 -17.39 8.29 6.50
CA ILE A 646 -15.96 8.54 6.19
C ILE A 646 -15.34 9.67 7.05
N PHE A 647 -16.14 10.62 7.53
CA PHE A 647 -15.69 11.75 8.35
C PHE A 647 -15.69 11.42 9.85
N THR A 648 -14.68 11.86 10.59
CA THR A 648 -14.62 11.69 12.06
C THR A 648 -15.56 12.65 12.81
N GLY A 649 -15.65 12.49 14.13
CA GLY A 649 -16.33 13.44 15.02
C GLY A 649 -15.43 14.54 15.56
N ALA A 650 -14.28 14.81 14.95
CA ALA A 650 -13.37 15.86 15.38
C ALA A 650 -13.92 17.26 15.11
N GLY A 651 -13.41 18.26 15.85
CA GLY A 651 -13.89 19.64 15.76
C GLY A 651 -15.38 19.76 16.08
N ARG A 652 -16.13 20.40 15.18
CA ARG A 652 -17.60 20.52 15.21
C ARG A 652 -18.31 19.27 14.67
N GLY A 653 -17.58 18.38 13.98
CA GLY A 653 -18.12 17.13 13.43
C GLY A 653 -19.20 17.31 12.35
N LEU A 654 -19.28 18.48 11.69
CA LEU A 654 -20.35 18.83 10.76
C LEU A 654 -20.49 17.83 9.61
N SER A 655 -19.40 17.48 8.92
CA SER A 655 -19.41 16.55 7.79
C SER A 655 -19.93 15.16 8.19
N ARG A 656 -19.58 14.68 9.40
CA ARG A 656 -20.12 13.41 9.94
C ARG A 656 -21.59 13.52 10.32
N ALA A 657 -22.03 14.68 10.82
CA ALA A 657 -23.44 14.92 11.13
C ALA A 657 -24.29 14.95 9.85
N ASP A 658 -23.87 15.70 8.83
CA ASP A 658 -24.50 15.82 7.53
C ASP A 658 -24.58 14.44 6.82
N MET A 659 -23.45 13.71 6.76
CA MET A 659 -23.39 12.35 6.19
C MET A 659 -24.26 11.32 6.93
N ARG A 660 -24.46 11.48 8.25
CA ARG A 660 -25.37 10.62 9.03
C ARG A 660 -26.84 10.98 8.85
N ARG A 661 -27.15 12.25 8.56
CA ARG A 661 -28.48 12.75 8.18
C ARG A 661 -28.91 12.36 6.76
N GLN A 662 -28.01 11.80 5.95
CA GLN A 662 -28.21 11.51 4.53
C GLN A 662 -28.48 12.74 3.64
N THR A 663 -27.85 13.88 3.96
CA THR A 663 -27.89 15.04 3.05
C THR A 663 -27.07 14.76 1.80
N ASP A 664 -27.51 15.30 0.66
CA ASP A 664 -26.71 15.43 -0.57
C ASP A 664 -25.75 16.63 -0.50
N ALA A 665 -25.96 17.51 0.48
CA ALA A 665 -25.07 18.60 0.86
C ALA A 665 -24.26 18.24 2.11
N VAL A 666 -23.19 17.44 1.98
CA VAL A 666 -22.26 17.18 3.08
C VAL A 666 -21.15 18.22 3.04
N ARG A 667 -21.13 19.16 4.00
CA ARG A 667 -20.13 20.23 4.04
C ARG A 667 -18.73 19.70 4.25
N VAL A 668 -17.77 20.23 3.51
CA VAL A 668 -16.34 19.91 3.58
C VAL A 668 -15.51 21.17 3.40
N ARG A 669 -14.20 21.11 3.66
CA ARG A 669 -13.26 22.18 3.28
C ARG A 669 -12.60 21.90 1.93
N SER A 670 -12.51 20.63 1.54
CA SER A 670 -12.01 20.18 0.23
C SER A 670 -12.51 18.76 -0.09
N CYS A 671 -12.60 18.42 -1.37
CA CYS A 671 -12.88 17.09 -1.92
C CYS A 671 -12.46 17.01 -3.40
N TRP A 672 -12.26 15.82 -3.96
CA TRP A 672 -12.21 15.62 -5.41
C TRP A 672 -13.09 14.45 -5.86
N GLY A 673 -12.95 13.28 -5.24
CA GLY A 673 -13.86 12.14 -5.41
C GLY A 673 -14.06 11.72 -6.88
N GLY A 674 -13.02 11.83 -7.71
CA GLY A 674 -13.03 11.44 -9.12
C GLY A 674 -13.87 12.32 -10.06
N MET A 675 -14.82 13.11 -9.54
CA MET A 675 -15.71 13.97 -10.31
C MET A 675 -16.19 15.16 -9.46
N VAL A 676 -15.95 16.39 -9.96
CA VAL A 676 -16.29 17.64 -9.25
C VAL A 676 -17.01 18.62 -10.18
N ALA A 677 -18.20 19.07 -9.79
CA ALA A 677 -18.87 20.21 -10.42
C ALA A 677 -18.61 21.48 -9.61
N MET A 678 -18.36 22.62 -10.25
CA MET A 678 -18.14 23.91 -9.55
C MET A 678 -18.54 25.12 -10.39
N GLN A 679 -18.71 26.28 -9.76
CA GLN A 679 -19.02 27.54 -10.46
C GLN A 679 -17.84 28.03 -11.30
N ALA A 680 -18.05 28.21 -12.60
CA ALA A 680 -16.99 28.54 -13.54
C ALA A 680 -16.37 29.94 -13.29
N ARG A 681 -17.14 30.90 -12.76
CA ARG A 681 -16.75 32.33 -12.59
C ARG A 681 -15.46 32.62 -11.81
N TYR A 682 -14.94 31.65 -11.05
CA TYR A 682 -13.68 31.80 -10.29
C TYR A 682 -12.47 31.15 -10.98
N VAL A 683 -12.71 30.39 -12.05
CA VAL A 683 -11.71 29.56 -12.76
C VAL A 683 -11.60 29.96 -14.24
N GLN A 684 -12.70 30.42 -14.86
CA GLN A 684 -12.71 30.95 -16.23
C GLN A 684 -12.17 32.38 -16.27
N HIS A 685 -11.63 32.77 -17.43
CA HIS A 685 -11.18 34.13 -17.67
C HIS A 685 -12.09 34.83 -18.67
N LEU A 686 -12.64 35.99 -18.32
CA LEU A 686 -13.53 36.79 -19.19
C LEU A 686 -12.86 38.07 -19.71
N GLY A 687 -11.58 38.29 -19.40
CA GLY A 687 -10.81 39.41 -19.92
C GLY A 687 -10.34 39.20 -21.37
N ARG A 688 -10.10 40.30 -22.09
CA ARG A 688 -9.59 40.28 -23.48
C ARG A 688 -8.12 39.88 -23.62
N GLU A 689 -7.35 39.95 -22.54
CA GLU A 689 -5.95 39.57 -22.46
C GLU A 689 -5.77 38.67 -21.24
N LEU A 690 -4.86 37.68 -21.31
CA LEU A 690 -4.58 36.79 -20.18
C LEU A 690 -4.18 37.60 -18.92
N PRO A 691 -4.46 37.11 -17.69
CA PRO A 691 -4.17 37.83 -16.44
C PRO A 691 -2.70 38.26 -16.28
N ARG A 692 -1.78 37.56 -16.96
CA ARG A 692 -0.37 37.89 -17.09
C ARG A 692 0.23 37.17 -18.32
N PRO A 693 1.31 37.67 -18.95
CA PRO A 693 1.89 37.04 -20.16
C PRO A 693 2.41 35.61 -19.95
N ASP A 694 2.79 35.27 -18.72
CA ASP A 694 3.27 33.95 -18.32
C ASP A 694 2.16 32.96 -17.91
N PHE A 695 0.88 33.36 -17.93
CA PHE A 695 -0.19 32.62 -17.26
C PHE A 695 -0.36 31.14 -17.69
N GLN A 696 -0.01 30.81 -18.94
CA GLN A 696 -0.07 29.43 -19.47
C GLN A 696 1.30 28.73 -19.52
N GLN A 697 2.40 29.39 -19.12
CA GLN A 697 3.74 28.83 -19.14
C GLN A 697 3.91 27.74 -18.07
N ILE A 698 4.73 26.74 -18.37
CA ILE A 698 5.03 25.65 -17.44
C ILE A 698 5.73 26.22 -16.21
N GLY A 699 5.29 25.82 -15.01
CA GLY A 699 5.82 26.35 -13.76
C GLY A 699 5.32 27.77 -13.38
N ALA A 700 4.39 28.37 -14.14
CA ALA A 700 3.83 29.68 -13.78
C ALA A 700 2.99 29.66 -12.47
N HIS A 701 2.52 28.49 -12.04
CA HIS A 701 1.66 28.30 -10.85
C HIS A 701 2.38 27.48 -9.76
N VAL A 702 3.57 27.91 -9.38
CA VAL A 702 4.35 27.37 -8.25
C VAL A 702 4.09 28.22 -7.01
N ILE A 703 3.97 27.58 -5.85
CA ILE A 703 3.91 28.28 -4.56
C ILE A 703 5.30 28.83 -4.22
N ASP A 704 5.40 30.06 -3.73
CA ASP A 704 6.59 30.55 -3.01
C ASP A 704 6.30 30.44 -1.50
N PRO A 705 6.84 29.45 -0.76
CA PRO A 705 6.55 29.29 0.66
C PRO A 705 7.20 30.37 1.54
N ALA A 706 8.27 31.01 1.06
CA ALA A 706 8.97 32.07 1.76
C ALA A 706 8.30 33.44 1.57
N ARG A 707 7.68 33.67 0.40
CA ARG A 707 6.97 34.90 0.03
C ARG A 707 5.63 34.60 -0.66
N PRO A 708 4.68 33.96 0.05
CA PRO A 708 3.42 33.55 -0.56
C PRO A 708 2.62 34.76 -1.06
N ARG A 709 2.01 34.59 -2.24
CA ARG A 709 1.11 35.58 -2.84
C ARG A 709 -0.33 35.21 -2.53
N ASN A 710 -1.16 36.21 -2.30
CA ASN A 710 -2.59 36.02 -2.14
C ASN A 710 -3.21 35.43 -3.41
N VAL A 711 -4.05 34.41 -3.23
CA VAL A 711 -4.72 33.73 -4.35
C VAL A 711 -5.80 34.61 -5.00
N SER A 712 -5.89 34.55 -6.33
CA SER A 712 -6.77 35.37 -7.17
C SER A 712 -7.43 34.56 -8.29
N ALA A 713 -8.59 35.00 -8.77
CA ALA A 713 -9.17 34.50 -10.02
C ALA A 713 -8.35 34.98 -11.24
N PRO A 714 -8.36 34.23 -12.37
CA PRO A 714 -8.81 32.86 -12.50
C PRO A 714 -7.89 31.86 -11.79
N VAL A 715 -8.47 30.96 -10.98
CA VAL A 715 -7.72 29.96 -10.19
C VAL A 715 -7.16 28.84 -11.07
N ARG A 716 -5.90 28.45 -10.87
CA ARG A 716 -5.20 27.36 -11.57
C ARG A 716 -4.56 26.40 -10.57
N PHE A 717 -4.33 25.15 -10.98
CA PHE A 717 -3.67 24.15 -10.13
C PHE A 717 -2.24 24.58 -9.81
N ARG A 718 -1.83 24.39 -8.56
CA ARG A 718 -0.51 24.72 -8.02
C ARG A 718 -0.03 23.61 -7.09
N HIS A 719 1.27 23.60 -6.80
CA HIS A 719 1.91 22.62 -5.93
C HIS A 719 2.87 23.25 -4.92
N GLU A 720 3.11 22.53 -3.83
CA GLU A 720 4.10 22.86 -2.81
C GLU A 720 5.51 22.43 -3.27
N PRO A 721 6.50 23.33 -3.40
CA PRO A 721 7.83 22.97 -3.87
C PRO A 721 8.74 22.41 -2.77
N ASP A 722 8.43 22.66 -1.50
CA ASP A 722 9.28 22.26 -0.37
C ASP A 722 9.54 20.74 -0.34
N LEU A 723 10.73 20.37 0.13
CA LEU A 723 11.11 18.97 0.30
C LEU A 723 10.37 18.33 1.49
N PHE A 724 10.03 17.04 1.35
CA PHE A 724 9.44 16.23 2.41
C PHE A 724 8.11 16.78 2.99
N VAL A 725 7.41 17.56 2.19
CA VAL A 725 6.03 17.97 2.39
C VAL A 725 5.34 18.04 1.03
N ASP A 726 4.07 17.66 0.99
CA ASP A 726 3.26 17.76 -0.22
C ASP A 726 1.83 18.16 0.16
N ALA A 727 1.07 18.63 -0.82
CA ALA A 727 -0.37 18.85 -0.71
C ALA A 727 -1.01 18.50 -2.05
N CYS A 728 -2.15 17.80 -2.04
CA CYS A 728 -2.85 17.44 -3.26
C CYS A 728 -3.23 18.70 -4.06
N GLU A 729 -2.92 18.73 -5.35
CA GLU A 729 -3.22 19.82 -6.27
C GLU A 729 -4.72 20.12 -6.31
N CYS A 730 -5.55 19.07 -6.25
CA CYS A 730 -7.00 19.20 -6.17
C CYS A 730 -7.46 19.86 -4.87
N CYS A 731 -6.80 19.57 -3.74
CA CYS A 731 -7.13 20.20 -2.46
C CYS A 731 -6.74 21.67 -2.44
N LEU A 732 -5.55 22.01 -2.95
CA LEU A 732 -5.10 23.38 -3.12
C LEU A 732 -6.03 24.16 -4.07
N PHE A 733 -6.45 23.56 -5.18
CA PHE A 733 -7.35 24.17 -6.14
C PHE A 733 -8.73 24.52 -5.54
N LEU A 734 -9.37 23.59 -4.80
CA LEU A 734 -10.63 23.90 -4.12
C LEU A 734 -10.45 24.90 -2.97
N ALA A 735 -9.33 24.85 -2.24
CA ALA A 735 -9.01 25.87 -1.24
C ALA A 735 -8.94 27.27 -1.86
N ASP A 736 -8.38 27.39 -3.06
CA ASP A 736 -8.22 28.66 -3.78
C ASP A 736 -9.54 29.16 -4.35
N VAL A 737 -10.32 28.30 -4.99
CA VAL A 737 -11.68 28.64 -5.44
C VAL A 737 -12.53 29.13 -4.25
N ALA A 738 -12.45 28.47 -3.09
CA ALA A 738 -13.12 28.91 -1.87
C ALA A 738 -12.63 30.28 -1.35
N GLN A 739 -11.32 30.50 -1.26
CA GLN A 739 -10.75 31.75 -0.75
C GLN A 739 -11.05 32.94 -1.67
N VAL A 740 -10.97 32.74 -2.99
CA VAL A 740 -11.33 33.74 -3.99
C VAL A 740 -12.84 34.04 -3.97
N ALA A 741 -13.69 33.02 -3.81
CA ALA A 741 -15.13 33.21 -3.69
C ALA A 741 -15.52 34.01 -2.43
N ARG A 742 -14.88 33.70 -1.28
CA ARG A 742 -15.06 34.44 -0.02
C ARG A 742 -14.72 35.93 -0.15
N ARG A 743 -13.57 36.22 -0.75
CA ARG A 743 -13.13 37.60 -1.04
C ARG A 743 -14.13 38.34 -1.93
N ALA A 744 -14.63 37.69 -2.97
CA ALA A 744 -15.59 38.28 -3.91
C ALA A 744 -16.95 38.64 -3.26
N VAL A 745 -17.34 38.00 -2.15
CA VAL A 745 -18.57 38.32 -1.39
C VAL A 745 -18.31 39.13 -0.12
N GLY A 746 -17.06 39.54 0.14
CA GLY A 746 -16.68 40.31 1.34
C GLY A 746 -16.79 39.52 2.65
N ALA A 747 -16.76 38.18 2.60
CA ALA A 747 -16.81 37.35 3.79
C ALA A 747 -15.52 37.51 4.64
N PRO A 748 -15.61 37.52 5.99
CA PRO A 748 -14.44 37.67 6.85
C PRO A 748 -13.48 36.49 6.70
N ASP A 749 -12.16 36.72 6.85
CA ASP A 749 -11.16 35.65 6.86
C ASP A 749 -11.03 35.04 8.27
N ASP A 750 -12.09 34.35 8.71
CA ASP A 750 -12.17 33.63 9.98
C ASP A 750 -11.67 32.17 9.89
N GLY A 751 -11.27 31.72 8.70
CA GLY A 751 -10.85 30.34 8.43
C GLY A 751 -11.97 29.30 8.42
N ASP A 752 -13.23 29.69 8.66
CA ASP A 752 -14.39 28.79 8.69
C ASP A 752 -15.19 28.91 7.39
N THR A 753 -14.97 27.97 6.47
CA THR A 753 -15.66 27.94 5.17
C THR A 753 -17.13 27.49 5.26
N ASN A 754 -17.67 27.27 6.45
CA ASN A 754 -18.92 26.50 6.63
C ASN A 754 -19.90 27.04 7.70
N THR A 755 -19.62 28.16 8.38
CA THR A 755 -20.56 28.82 9.32
C THR A 755 -21.55 29.77 8.65
N ASP A 756 -21.06 30.80 7.96
CA ASP A 756 -21.86 32.00 7.60
C ASP A 756 -21.92 32.28 6.08
N LEU A 757 -21.35 31.39 5.27
CA LEU A 757 -21.39 31.52 3.82
C LEU A 757 -22.76 31.13 3.27
N ALA A 758 -23.30 31.95 2.35
CA ALA A 758 -24.49 31.62 1.58
C ALA A 758 -24.29 30.24 0.91
N GLU A 759 -25.34 29.41 0.86
CA GLU A 759 -25.26 28.01 0.39
C GLU A 759 -24.55 27.88 -0.97
N SER A 760 -24.72 28.89 -1.85
CA SER A 760 -24.02 29.06 -3.13
C SER A 760 -22.51 29.35 -3.06
N THR A 761 -21.89 29.29 -1.88
CA THR A 761 -20.44 29.51 -1.68
C THR A 761 -19.75 28.39 -0.88
N ALA A 762 -20.47 27.33 -0.49
CA ALA A 762 -19.93 26.18 0.24
C ALA A 762 -19.32 25.10 -0.68
N THR A 763 -18.30 24.39 -0.19
CA THR A 763 -17.80 23.15 -0.81
C THR A 763 -18.51 21.94 -0.21
N LEU A 764 -19.10 21.10 -1.06
CA LEU A 764 -19.94 19.98 -0.66
C LEU A 764 -19.42 18.65 -1.23
N VAL A 765 -19.70 17.55 -0.54
CA VAL A 765 -19.71 16.20 -1.09
C VAL A 765 -21.16 15.74 -1.21
N ASN A 766 -21.50 15.07 -2.30
CA ASN A 766 -22.81 14.50 -2.54
C ASN A 766 -22.75 12.95 -2.54
N PRO A 767 -23.04 12.28 -1.41
CA PRO A 767 -22.90 10.83 -1.31
C PRO A 767 -23.95 10.00 -2.06
N TYR A 768 -24.95 10.64 -2.70
CA TYR A 768 -25.83 9.94 -3.64
C TYR A 768 -25.12 9.65 -4.98
N VAL A 769 -24.22 10.56 -5.39
CA VAL A 769 -23.38 10.49 -6.58
C VAL A 769 -22.12 9.70 -6.24
N ARG A 770 -21.93 8.54 -6.88
CA ARG A 770 -20.79 7.66 -6.57
C ARG A 770 -20.12 7.15 -7.84
N VAL A 771 -18.80 7.11 -7.80
CA VAL A 771 -17.90 6.68 -8.88
C VAL A 771 -16.95 5.61 -8.34
N ALA A 772 -16.27 4.89 -9.23
CA ALA A 772 -15.26 3.91 -8.86
C ALA A 772 -14.24 3.71 -9.99
N TYR A 773 -13.07 3.17 -9.67
CA TYR A 773 -12.07 2.79 -10.69
C TYR A 773 -12.45 1.56 -11.53
N ASP A 774 -13.47 0.79 -11.13
CA ASP A 774 -13.96 -0.39 -11.85
C ASP A 774 -15.49 -0.33 -12.02
N TRP A 775 -15.96 -0.64 -13.24
CA TRP A 775 -17.37 -0.77 -13.57
C TRP A 775 -18.07 -1.85 -12.74
N GLY A 776 -17.37 -2.95 -12.40
CA GLY A 776 -17.89 -3.99 -11.52
C GLY A 776 -18.07 -3.50 -10.07
N VAL A 777 -17.15 -2.71 -9.53
CA VAL A 777 -17.28 -2.04 -8.22
C VAL A 777 -18.49 -1.09 -8.25
N LEU A 778 -18.59 -0.23 -9.28
CA LEU A 778 -19.72 0.69 -9.45
C LEU A 778 -21.07 -0.03 -9.55
N ALA A 779 -21.14 -1.18 -10.24
CA ALA A 779 -22.36 -1.98 -10.34
C ALA A 779 -22.81 -2.57 -8.99
N ARG A 780 -21.87 -2.90 -8.10
CA ARG A 780 -22.13 -3.47 -6.76
C ARG A 780 -22.39 -2.41 -5.68
N GLU A 781 -22.17 -1.14 -6.01
CA GLU A 781 -22.27 0.00 -5.10
C GLU A 781 -23.66 0.09 -4.41
N ARG A 782 -24.76 -0.11 -5.16
CA ARG A 782 -26.13 -0.15 -4.57
C ARG A 782 -26.33 -1.26 -3.53
N VAL A 783 -25.55 -2.34 -3.58
CA VAL A 783 -25.55 -3.38 -2.55
C VAL A 783 -24.78 -2.91 -1.32
N ALA A 784 -23.62 -2.26 -1.51
CA ALA A 784 -22.81 -1.71 -0.42
C ALA A 784 -23.61 -0.72 0.45
N ARG A 785 -24.37 0.19 -0.18
CA ARG A 785 -25.27 1.14 0.49
C ARG A 785 -26.23 0.53 1.51
N ARG A 786 -26.64 -0.73 1.34
CA ARG A 786 -27.49 -1.44 2.31
C ARG A 786 -26.75 -1.75 3.60
N TRP A 787 -25.49 -2.16 3.51
CA TRP A 787 -24.71 -2.67 4.63
C TRP A 787 -23.81 -1.61 5.29
N GLU A 788 -23.36 -0.60 4.54
CA GLU A 788 -22.32 0.35 4.98
C GLU A 788 -22.64 1.08 6.30
N ARG A 789 -23.92 1.27 6.62
CA ARG A 789 -24.33 1.91 7.90
C ARG A 789 -23.87 1.13 9.13
N LEU A 790 -23.74 -0.20 9.04
CA LEU A 790 -23.25 -1.06 10.11
C LEU A 790 -21.77 -0.77 10.45
N LEU A 791 -20.98 -0.35 9.46
CA LEU A 791 -19.57 0.03 9.63
C LEU A 791 -19.40 1.27 10.52
N GLY A 792 -20.47 2.05 10.74
CA GLY A 792 -20.47 3.15 11.70
C GLY A 792 -20.18 2.73 13.14
N VAL A 793 -20.46 1.48 13.51
CA VAL A 793 -20.09 0.90 14.82
C VAL A 793 -18.58 0.64 14.88
N VAL A 794 -18.01 0.04 13.83
CA VAL A 794 -16.56 -0.17 13.70
C VAL A 794 -15.84 1.17 13.77
N HIS A 795 -16.33 2.19 13.05
CA HIS A 795 -15.79 3.54 13.09
C HIS A 795 -15.90 4.19 14.48
N ALA A 796 -16.94 3.91 15.27
CA ALA A 796 -17.07 4.44 16.62
C ALA A 796 -16.06 3.83 17.61
N VAL A 797 -15.66 2.58 17.40
CA VAL A 797 -14.71 1.85 18.26
C VAL A 797 -13.26 2.07 17.82
N VAL A 798 -12.96 1.86 16.53
CA VAL A 798 -11.58 1.78 16.02
C VAL A 798 -10.94 3.15 15.87
N THR A 799 -11.65 4.17 15.39
CA THR A 799 -11.08 5.52 15.14
C THR A 799 -10.40 6.14 16.36
N PRO A 800 -10.99 6.11 17.58
CA PRO A 800 -10.30 6.56 18.80
C PRO A 800 -9.08 5.71 19.18
N LEU A 801 -9.11 4.39 18.92
CA LEU A 801 -8.01 3.47 19.26
C LEU A 801 -6.78 3.69 18.39
N VAL A 802 -6.97 4.00 17.09
CA VAL A 802 -5.88 4.25 16.14
C VAL A 802 -5.49 5.72 15.99
N GLY A 803 -6.03 6.61 16.83
CA GLY A 803 -5.67 8.03 16.85
C GLY A 803 -6.11 8.83 15.61
N LEU A 804 -7.25 8.50 15.00
CA LEU A 804 -7.81 9.22 13.87
C LEU A 804 -8.79 10.34 14.31
N PRO A 805 -8.89 11.47 13.57
CA PRO A 805 -8.17 11.78 12.34
C PRO A 805 -6.72 12.19 12.59
N ARG A 806 -5.84 12.04 11.58
CA ARG A 806 -4.47 12.54 11.67
C ARG A 806 -4.48 14.07 11.79
N HIS A 807 -3.67 14.59 12.70
CA HIS A 807 -3.58 16.03 12.94
C HIS A 807 -2.64 16.69 11.92
N ASN A 808 -3.11 17.74 11.25
CA ASN A 808 -2.25 18.68 10.53
C ASN A 808 -2.06 19.91 11.45
N PRO A 809 -0.82 20.27 11.83
CA PRO A 809 -0.55 21.33 12.80
C PRO A 809 -0.86 22.73 12.23
N TYR A 810 -0.84 22.89 10.90
CA TYR A 810 -1.12 24.17 10.23
C TYR A 810 -2.56 24.28 9.70
N ARG A 811 -3.43 23.29 9.98
CA ARG A 811 -4.84 23.27 9.53
C ARG A 811 -5.61 24.57 9.80
N ALA A 812 -5.28 25.25 10.89
CA ALA A 812 -5.94 26.47 11.33
C ALA A 812 -5.23 27.77 10.90
N VAL A 813 -4.02 27.69 10.34
CA VAL A 813 -3.24 28.86 9.91
C VAL A 813 -3.93 29.52 8.73
N ARG A 814 -4.10 30.85 8.79
CA ARG A 814 -4.77 31.64 7.76
C ARG A 814 -3.79 32.27 6.77
N GLU A 815 -4.29 32.66 5.60
CA GLU A 815 -3.48 33.38 4.61
C GLU A 815 -3.05 34.74 5.18
N GLY A 816 -1.75 35.05 5.15
CA GLY A 816 -1.18 36.25 5.76
C GLY A 816 -0.83 36.14 7.25
N GLU A 817 -1.20 35.06 7.95
CA GLU A 817 -0.92 34.89 9.38
C GLU A 817 0.54 34.45 9.66
N PRO A 818 1.30 35.11 10.54
CA PRO A 818 2.65 34.67 10.87
C PRO A 818 2.63 33.38 11.70
N PHE A 819 3.29 32.33 11.21
CA PHE A 819 3.38 31.04 11.89
C PHE A 819 4.82 30.50 11.89
N VAL A 820 5.03 29.35 12.51
CA VAL A 820 6.30 28.62 12.49
C VAL A 820 6.10 27.34 11.68
N GLU A 821 6.85 27.21 10.59
CA GLU A 821 6.82 26.05 9.70
C GLU A 821 8.08 25.19 9.91
N GLU A 822 7.89 23.92 10.20
CA GLU A 822 8.94 22.90 10.16
C GLU A 822 9.23 22.49 8.71
N VAL A 823 10.47 22.74 8.28
CA VAL A 823 10.94 22.52 6.91
C VAL A 823 12.27 21.77 6.90
N TRP A 824 12.62 21.20 5.75
CA TRP A 824 13.90 20.55 5.55
C TRP A 824 14.95 21.53 5.03
N SER A 825 16.04 21.69 5.78
CA SER A 825 17.19 22.50 5.40
C SER A 825 18.17 21.67 4.58
N SER A 826 18.16 21.84 3.25
CA SER A 826 19.11 21.13 2.35
C SER A 826 20.57 21.53 2.58
N GLU A 827 20.84 22.73 3.10
CA GLU A 827 22.20 23.16 3.47
C GLU A 827 22.73 22.36 4.68
N ARG A 828 21.88 22.15 5.69
CA ARG A 828 22.27 21.55 6.98
C ARG A 828 21.86 20.09 7.14
N GLN A 829 21.18 19.53 6.14
CA GLN A 829 20.70 18.14 6.08
C GLN A 829 19.90 17.76 7.34
N ARG A 830 18.99 18.65 7.77
CA ARG A 830 18.16 18.48 8.98
C ARG A 830 16.85 19.25 8.89
N TRP A 831 15.91 18.88 9.76
CA TRP A 831 14.69 19.64 10.02
C TRP A 831 14.98 20.92 10.80
N GLU A 832 14.39 22.04 10.38
CA GLU A 832 14.49 23.34 11.04
C GLU A 832 13.12 24.01 11.15
N LEU A 833 12.95 24.86 12.17
CA LEU A 833 11.73 25.65 12.39
C LEU A 833 11.94 27.07 11.84
N GLU A 834 11.26 27.39 10.74
CA GLU A 834 11.30 28.71 10.10
C GLU A 834 10.08 29.55 10.47
N ARG A 835 10.26 30.86 10.69
CA ARG A 835 9.15 31.80 10.78
C ARG A 835 8.69 32.17 9.37
N ARG A 836 7.44 31.85 9.04
CA ARG A 836 6.86 32.09 7.71
C ARG A 836 5.49 32.77 7.82
N VAL A 837 4.97 33.18 6.67
CA VAL A 837 3.63 33.75 6.52
C VAL A 837 2.70 32.68 5.97
N GLY A 838 1.51 32.56 6.54
CA GLY A 838 0.52 31.57 6.14
C GLY A 838 0.10 31.76 4.69
N ARG A 839 0.01 30.65 3.96
CA ARG A 839 -0.45 30.59 2.57
C ARG A 839 -1.79 29.88 2.51
N ASN A 840 -2.61 30.16 1.49
CA ASN A 840 -3.88 29.46 1.37
C ASN A 840 -3.66 27.94 1.17
N GLY A 841 -4.54 27.11 1.75
CA GLY A 841 -4.49 25.66 1.56
C GLY A 841 -3.57 24.87 2.51
N LEU A 842 -2.96 25.48 3.54
CA LEU A 842 -2.09 24.76 4.50
C LEU A 842 -2.73 23.53 5.18
N PHE A 843 -4.07 23.47 5.27
CA PHE A 843 -4.82 22.31 5.75
C PHE A 843 -4.77 21.08 4.81
N CYS A 844 -4.34 21.26 3.56
CA CYS A 844 -4.12 20.19 2.60
C CYS A 844 -2.81 19.42 2.86
N LEU A 845 -1.83 20.04 3.54
CA LEU A 845 -0.47 19.51 3.70
C LEU A 845 -0.40 18.13 4.39
N VAL A 846 0.54 17.33 3.90
CA VAL A 846 0.95 16.01 4.41
C VAL A 846 2.48 15.90 4.40
N ARG A 847 3.04 15.05 5.28
CA ARG A 847 4.43 14.57 5.21
C ARG A 847 4.51 13.41 4.23
N GLN A 848 4.49 13.75 2.94
CA GLN A 848 4.75 12.85 1.83
C GLN A 848 5.75 13.52 0.87
N PHE A 849 6.44 12.73 0.06
CA PHE A 849 7.26 13.26 -1.03
C PHE A 849 7.33 12.28 -2.20
N GLN A 850 6.54 12.56 -3.23
CA GLN A 850 6.49 11.75 -4.45
C GLN A 850 7.20 12.45 -5.60
N THR A 851 8.05 11.71 -6.31
CA THR A 851 8.74 12.18 -7.52
C THR A 851 8.36 11.35 -8.73
N ILE A 852 8.33 11.96 -9.91
CA ILE A 852 8.17 11.23 -11.17
C ILE A 852 9.40 10.34 -11.40
N THR A 853 9.16 9.09 -11.76
CA THR A 853 10.22 8.12 -12.08
C THR A 853 10.90 8.53 -13.39
N PRO A 854 12.24 8.66 -13.44
CA PRO A 854 12.94 9.04 -14.66
C PRO A 854 12.79 7.98 -15.77
N GLY A 855 12.51 8.42 -16.99
CA GLY A 855 12.40 7.56 -18.18
C GLY A 855 10.99 7.51 -18.77
N GLU A 856 10.78 6.60 -19.71
CA GLU A 856 9.50 6.40 -20.39
C GLU A 856 8.48 5.67 -19.48
N ARG A 857 7.21 6.07 -19.56
CA ARG A 857 6.14 5.52 -18.72
C ARG A 857 5.77 4.08 -19.13
N GLN A 858 6.32 3.10 -18.43
CA GLN A 858 6.07 1.68 -18.73
C GLN A 858 4.83 1.06 -18.05
N GLY A 859 4.05 1.84 -17.29
CA GLY A 859 2.82 1.40 -16.63
C GLY A 859 2.01 2.52 -15.98
N ASP A 860 0.93 2.15 -15.29
CA ASP A 860 -0.02 3.09 -14.71
C ASP A 860 0.60 3.96 -13.61
N GLN A 861 1.57 3.42 -12.87
CA GLN A 861 2.40 4.17 -11.93
C GLN A 861 3.68 4.66 -12.59
N ASN A 862 3.87 5.98 -12.62
CA ASN A 862 5.09 6.66 -13.10
C ASN A 862 5.73 7.55 -12.03
N TRP A 863 5.54 7.21 -10.75
CA TRP A 863 6.11 7.94 -9.61
C TRP A 863 6.62 6.98 -8.53
N GLU A 864 7.56 7.46 -7.74
CA GLU A 864 8.11 6.79 -6.56
C GLU A 864 7.88 7.62 -5.29
N ASP A 865 7.57 6.95 -4.18
CA ASP A 865 7.62 7.54 -2.85
C ASP A 865 9.09 7.57 -2.38
N ASN A 866 9.53 8.71 -1.85
CA ASN A 866 10.89 8.88 -1.35
C ASN A 866 10.92 8.79 0.18
N ASP A 867 12.02 8.26 0.72
CA ASP A 867 12.25 8.22 2.15
C ASP A 867 12.32 9.64 2.73
N ILE A 868 11.53 9.87 3.78
CA ILE A 868 11.54 11.12 4.54
C ILE A 868 12.58 11.01 5.65
N PRO A 869 13.60 11.89 5.70
CA PRO A 869 14.62 11.85 6.76
C PRO A 869 14.02 11.98 8.16
N PRO A 870 14.53 11.28 9.18
CA PRO A 870 14.03 11.39 10.54
C PRO A 870 14.40 12.74 11.19
N GLY A 871 13.74 13.08 12.30
CA GLY A 871 14.05 14.25 13.13
C GLY A 871 12.98 15.34 13.14
N GLN A 872 11.79 15.06 12.64
CA GLN A 872 10.60 15.90 12.80
C GLN A 872 10.26 16.08 14.28
N THR A 873 9.84 17.29 14.62
CA THR A 873 9.27 17.69 15.90
C THR A 873 7.75 17.82 15.85
N LEU A 874 7.17 18.05 14.66
CA LEU A 874 5.73 18.16 14.44
C LEU A 874 5.13 16.87 13.86
N ASP A 875 4.03 16.41 14.46
CA ASP A 875 3.21 15.33 13.90
C ASP A 875 2.34 15.87 12.76
N PHE A 876 2.24 15.11 11.68
CA PHE A 876 1.52 15.46 10.45
C PHE A 876 0.78 14.22 9.93
N PRO A 877 -0.22 14.39 9.04
CA PRO A 877 -0.70 13.29 8.22
C PRO A 877 0.42 12.86 7.27
N THR A 878 0.63 11.56 7.13
CA THR A 878 1.53 10.91 6.17
C THR A 878 0.69 10.17 5.13
#